data_AF-M4CAZ5-F1
#
_entry.id   AF-M4CAZ5-F1
#
_cell.length_a   1.000
_cell.length_b   1.000
_cell.length_c   1.000
_cell.angle_alpha   90.00
_cell.angle_beta   90.00
_cell.angle_gamma   90.00
#
_symmetry.space_group_name_H-M   'P 1'
#
loop_
_entity.id
_entity.type
_entity.pdbx_description
1 polymer ?
#
loop_
_entity_poly.entity_id
_entity_poly.type
_entity_poly.pdbx_seq_one_letter_code
_entity_poly.pdbx_strand_id
1 'polypeptide(L)'
;MSLSSTLRLSSSLLRRSLSHPRHFRFPLADPLCRLRRTQPSGLRFISSLPPQSSNNGGLVVSGDNNNSNDGGGDPRIVPFELHKEATESYMSYALSVLLGRALPDVRDGLKPVHRRILFAMHELGMSSKKPYKKSARVVGEVLGKFHPHGDTAVYDSLVRMAQSFSLRCPLIQGHGNFGSIDADPAAAMRYTECRLDPLAEAVLLADLDQDTVDFVPNFDNSQKEPTVLPARLPALLLNGASGIAVGMATNIPPHNLGELVDVLCALIHNPEATLQELLEYMPAPDFPTGGTIMGNLGVLDAYRTGRGRVVVRGKTKVEMLDAKTKRNAVIITEIPYQTNKATLVQKIAELVENKILEGISDIRDESDRNGMRVVIELKRGGDPALVLNNLYRHTALQSSFSCNMVGICDGEPKLMGLKELLQAFIDFRCSVVERRERFKLSHAQKRKHIIEGIAVGLDNVDAVIQLIRKASAPSAALQSEYGLSEEQAEAILAISFRRLTALERKKFTDESSSLTEQITKLEQLLSSRTNILKLIEQEAIELKDRFSTPRRSVLEDSDSGDLDDIDVIPNEEMLMAISEKGYVKRMKPDTFNLQNRGTIGKSVGKLRVDDTMSDFLVCHAHDHVLFFSDRGIVYSTRAYKIPECSRNAAGTPLVQNSGDELKWVRCCSSDDLVAMASQNGMVVLSTCDGVRTLSRNTKGVTAMRLKNADKMASMDIIPSSLRKDIEVKSEEASAEKQSTGPWLLFVCENGYGKRVPLSSFKPSRLNRVGLIGSKFAEDDRLAAVFVVGYSLAEDGESDEQVVLVSQTGTVNRIKVRDISIQSRRARYYLYSLPKLGKSFLVVILYVRHLKIFFRGVILMRLDHAGKIQSASLISAADVEEEGEGVQSLEEATASL
;
A
#
# COMPACT_ATOMS: atom_id res chain seq x y z
N MET A 1 -14.65 -53.83 -25.47
CA MET A 1 -15.03 -53.12 -26.71
C MET A 1 -16.46 -52.60 -26.58
N SER A 2 -16.73 -51.46 -27.21
CA SER A 2 -18.03 -50.75 -27.31
C SER A 2 -18.50 -50.08 -26.00
N LEU A 3 -19.23 -48.97 -25.99
CA LEU A 3 -19.44 -47.76 -26.80
C LEU A 3 -20.62 -47.07 -26.09
N SER A 4 -20.71 -45.75 -26.22
CA SER A 4 -21.95 -44.95 -26.21
C SER A 4 -22.72 -44.73 -24.88
N SER A 5 -22.87 -43.44 -24.58
CA SER A 5 -24.10 -42.71 -24.25
C SER A 5 -25.11 -43.29 -23.23
N THR A 6 -25.50 -42.48 -22.24
CA THR A 6 -26.81 -41.77 -22.20
C THR A 6 -27.23 -41.39 -20.76
N LEU A 7 -27.77 -40.16 -20.62
CA LEU A 7 -28.98 -39.75 -19.84
C LEU A 7 -28.91 -39.92 -18.29
N ARG A 8 -29.50 -39.09 -17.41
CA ARG A 8 -30.74 -38.29 -17.45
C ARG A 8 -30.83 -37.54 -16.10
N LEU A 9 -31.34 -36.30 -16.03
CA LEU A 9 -32.56 -35.84 -15.32
C LEU A 9 -32.31 -34.35 -14.98
N SER A 10 -33.23 -33.39 -14.95
CA SER A 10 -34.57 -33.17 -15.49
C SER A 10 -35.02 -31.81 -14.94
N SER A 11 -35.38 -30.85 -15.79
CA SER A 11 -36.21 -29.71 -15.37
C SER A 11 -37.07 -29.25 -16.55
N SER A 12 -38.27 -29.80 -16.62
CA SER A 12 -39.37 -29.34 -17.46
C SER A 12 -40.20 -28.31 -16.67
N LEU A 13 -40.24 -27.05 -17.11
CA LEU A 13 -41.28 -26.43 -17.95
C LEU A 13 -42.48 -25.83 -17.16
N LEU A 14 -42.49 -24.48 -17.18
CA LEU A 14 -43.53 -23.59 -17.73
C LEU A 14 -44.79 -23.18 -16.94
N ARG A 15 -44.99 -21.84 -17.03
CA ARG A 15 -46.22 -21.04 -17.21
C ARG A 15 -46.94 -20.54 -15.94
N ARG A 16 -46.93 -19.22 -15.72
CA ARG A 16 -47.95 -18.18 -16.08
C ARG A 16 -48.68 -17.81 -14.78
N SER A 17 -49.14 -16.60 -14.46
CA SER A 17 -49.14 -15.24 -15.02
C SER A 17 -50.00 -14.38 -14.06
N LEU A 18 -49.79 -13.06 -14.03
CA LEU A 18 -50.69 -12.01 -13.48
C LEU A 18 -50.73 -11.94 -11.94
N SER A 19 -50.85 -10.81 -11.23
CA SER A 19 -51.34 -9.45 -11.54
C SER A 19 -50.91 -8.47 -10.42
N HIS A 20 -50.72 -7.21 -10.77
CA HIS A 20 -50.74 -6.03 -9.87
C HIS A 20 -52.11 -5.88 -9.17
N PRO A 21 -52.24 -5.20 -7.99
CA PRO A 21 -52.16 -3.73 -7.97
C PRO A 21 -51.69 -3.01 -6.67
N ARG A 22 -51.05 -1.85 -6.92
CA ARG A 22 -51.25 -0.48 -6.37
C ARG A 22 -51.18 -0.14 -4.86
N HIS A 23 -50.29 0.86 -4.64
CA HIS A 23 -50.40 2.08 -3.81
C HIS A 23 -50.38 1.96 -2.28
N PHE A 24 -49.32 2.52 -1.68
CA PHE A 24 -49.43 3.67 -0.75
C PHE A 24 -48.14 4.50 -0.79
N ARG A 25 -48.30 5.81 -0.99
CA ARG A 25 -47.28 6.88 -0.84
C ARG A 25 -47.35 7.42 0.59
N PHE A 26 -46.25 7.93 1.14
CA PHE A 26 -46.11 9.21 1.91
C PHE A 26 -44.65 9.33 2.48
N PRO A 27 -44.14 10.52 2.84
CA PRO A 27 -43.39 11.40 1.95
C PRO A 27 -41.95 11.74 2.42
N LEU A 28 -41.20 12.39 1.54
CA LEU A 28 -40.01 13.19 1.86
C LEU A 28 -40.39 14.45 2.64
N ALA A 29 -39.67 14.73 3.73
CA ALA A 29 -39.57 16.04 4.35
C ALA A 29 -38.11 16.31 4.75
N ASP A 30 -37.66 17.50 4.39
CA ASP A 30 -36.29 18.03 4.50
C ASP A 30 -36.14 18.83 5.83
N PRO A 31 -35.02 19.53 6.13
CA PRO A 31 -34.27 19.39 7.38
C PRO A 31 -34.45 20.56 8.37
N LEU A 32 -33.75 20.46 9.51
CA LEU A 32 -33.47 21.47 10.57
C LEU A 32 -34.24 21.29 11.89
N CYS A 33 -33.57 20.75 12.91
CA CYS A 33 -33.56 21.37 14.24
C CYS A 33 -32.48 20.82 15.19
N ARG A 34 -31.50 21.69 15.49
CA ARG A 34 -30.84 21.93 16.79
C ARG A 34 -30.46 20.72 17.66
N LEU A 35 -29.17 20.37 17.58
CA LEU A 35 -28.41 19.70 18.64
C LEU A 35 -28.41 20.53 19.93
N ARG A 36 -29.06 20.01 20.99
CA ARG A 36 -28.76 20.37 22.38
C ARG A 36 -27.91 19.25 22.97
N ARG A 37 -26.69 19.61 23.38
CA ARG A 37 -25.79 18.78 24.20
C ARG A 37 -26.49 18.43 25.52
N THR A 38 -26.61 17.13 25.81
CA THR A 38 -26.74 16.61 27.18
C THR A 38 -25.71 15.48 27.32
N GLN A 39 -24.74 15.69 28.20
CA GLN A 39 -23.79 14.65 28.63
C GLN A 39 -24.55 13.51 29.32
N PRO A 40 -24.14 12.24 29.16
CA PRO A 40 -24.48 11.22 30.14
C PRO A 40 -23.34 11.12 31.18
N SER A 41 -23.72 11.38 32.42
CA SER A 41 -22.95 11.13 33.63
C SER A 41 -22.81 9.63 33.92
N GLY A 42 -21.58 9.26 34.31
CA GLY A 42 -21.12 8.05 35.01
C GLY A 42 -22.04 6.84 35.16
N LEU A 43 -21.69 5.76 34.46
CA LEU A 43 -21.97 4.39 34.90
C LEU A 43 -20.80 3.91 35.76
N ARG A 44 -21.01 3.87 37.08
CA ARG A 44 -20.16 3.11 38.00
C ARG A 44 -20.49 1.63 37.85
N PHE A 45 -19.56 0.84 37.30
CA PHE A 45 -19.64 -0.61 37.40
C PHE A 45 -19.12 -1.07 38.76
N ILE A 46 -19.91 -1.93 39.39
CA ILE A 46 -19.65 -2.53 40.69
C ILE A 46 -18.46 -3.48 40.56
N SER A 47 -17.40 -3.19 41.31
CA SER A 47 -16.30 -4.11 41.59
C SER A 47 -16.79 -5.22 42.53
N SER A 48 -16.95 -6.42 42.02
CA SER A 48 -16.98 -7.63 42.86
C SER A 48 -16.33 -8.78 42.11
N LEU A 49 -15.20 -9.25 42.64
CA LEU A 49 -14.61 -10.54 42.30
C LEU A 49 -15.67 -11.65 42.45
N PRO A 50 -15.62 -12.73 41.64
CA PRO A 50 -16.47 -13.88 41.87
C PRO A 50 -16.01 -14.61 43.15
N PRO A 51 -16.93 -15.12 43.99
CA PRO A 51 -16.55 -15.94 45.12
C PRO A 51 -16.08 -17.30 44.61
N GLN A 52 -14.99 -17.80 45.20
CA GLN A 52 -14.64 -19.21 45.12
C GLN A 52 -15.79 -20.02 45.72
N SER A 53 -16.42 -20.88 44.92
CA SER A 53 -17.27 -21.94 45.45
C SER A 53 -16.94 -23.26 44.76
N SER A 54 -16.29 -24.12 45.53
CA SER A 54 -16.35 -25.56 45.35
C SER A 54 -17.77 -26.01 45.66
N ASN A 55 -18.59 -26.22 44.64
CA ASN A 55 -19.70 -27.15 44.73
C ASN A 55 -20.13 -27.63 43.35
N ASN A 56 -20.23 -28.96 43.24
CA ASN A 56 -20.76 -29.67 42.09
C ASN A 56 -22.11 -29.09 41.65
N GLY A 57 -22.34 -29.11 40.33
CA GLY A 57 -23.55 -28.64 39.68
C GLY A 57 -24.82 -29.14 40.35
N GLY A 58 -25.53 -28.21 40.96
CA GLY A 58 -26.85 -28.39 41.54
C GLY A 58 -27.44 -27.00 41.74
N LEU A 59 -28.09 -26.48 40.70
CA LEU A 59 -28.77 -25.19 40.76
C LEU A 59 -30.01 -25.34 41.66
N VAL A 60 -29.91 -24.89 42.90
CA VAL A 60 -31.07 -24.72 43.79
C VAL A 60 -31.82 -23.47 43.31
N VAL A 61 -33.02 -23.66 42.78
CA VAL A 61 -33.94 -22.59 42.39
C VAL A 61 -34.75 -22.17 43.61
N SER A 62 -34.62 -20.91 44.02
CA SER A 62 -35.52 -20.26 44.98
C SER A 62 -36.90 -20.09 44.31
N GLY A 63 -37.92 -20.72 44.89
CA GLY A 63 -39.29 -20.66 44.39
C GLY A 63 -39.98 -19.35 44.74
N ASP A 64 -40.45 -18.62 43.73
CA ASP A 64 -41.52 -17.65 43.88
C ASP A 64 -42.86 -18.40 43.88
N ASN A 65 -43.51 -18.40 45.03
CA ASN A 65 -44.88 -18.88 45.21
C ASN A 65 -45.85 -18.01 44.43
N ASN A 66 -46.42 -18.54 43.36
CA ASN A 66 -47.77 -18.17 42.97
C ASN A 66 -48.58 -19.40 42.55
N ASN A 67 -49.73 -19.50 43.22
CA ASN A 67 -50.62 -20.63 43.28
C ASN A 67 -51.54 -20.66 42.05
N SER A 68 -51.46 -21.70 41.23
CA SER A 68 -52.60 -22.16 40.43
C SER A 68 -52.42 -23.62 40.08
N ASN A 69 -53.43 -24.37 40.52
CA ASN A 69 -53.59 -25.81 40.43
C ASN A 69 -54.00 -26.19 39.00
N ASP A 70 -53.16 -26.92 38.27
CA ASP A 70 -53.64 -27.82 37.21
C ASP A 70 -52.71 -29.03 37.05
N GLY A 71 -53.33 -30.20 36.91
CA GLY A 71 -52.69 -31.50 37.08
C GLY A 71 -51.96 -32.03 35.84
N GLY A 72 -50.99 -32.92 36.09
CA GLY A 72 -50.51 -33.91 35.13
C GLY A 72 -49.48 -33.44 34.10
N GLY A 73 -48.20 -33.39 34.48
CA GLY A 73 -47.09 -33.18 33.54
C GLY A 73 -45.75 -33.62 34.15
N ASP A 74 -45.03 -34.48 33.44
CA ASP A 74 -43.77 -35.14 33.78
C ASP A 74 -42.70 -34.21 34.43
N PRO A 75 -42.04 -34.57 35.55
CA PRO A 75 -41.20 -33.66 36.36
C PRO A 75 -39.81 -33.35 35.76
N ARG A 76 -39.62 -33.41 34.44
CA ARG A 76 -38.29 -33.25 33.80
C ARG A 76 -38.21 -32.31 32.62
N ILE A 77 -39.32 -31.75 32.13
CA ILE A 77 -39.29 -30.84 30.98
C ILE A 77 -39.44 -29.42 31.51
N VAL A 78 -38.33 -28.69 31.57
CA VAL A 78 -38.33 -27.25 31.88
C VAL A 78 -38.59 -26.50 30.57
N PRO A 79 -39.77 -25.89 30.36
CA PRO A 79 -40.01 -25.08 29.18
C PRO A 79 -39.13 -23.84 29.25
N PHE A 80 -38.32 -23.60 28.20
CA PHE A 80 -37.47 -22.43 28.09
C PHE A 80 -37.86 -21.60 26.87
N GLU A 81 -37.76 -20.27 26.99
CA GLU A 81 -38.00 -19.38 25.85
C GLU A 81 -36.86 -19.51 24.84
N LEU A 82 -37.19 -19.89 23.60
CA LEU A 82 -36.20 -20.07 22.52
C LEU A 82 -35.33 -18.82 22.33
N HIS A 83 -35.90 -17.63 22.43
CA HIS A 83 -35.16 -16.38 22.27
C HIS A 83 -34.09 -16.19 23.35
N LYS A 84 -34.40 -16.51 24.61
CA LYS A 84 -33.45 -16.41 25.73
C LYS A 84 -32.35 -17.44 25.57
N GLU A 85 -32.71 -18.71 25.35
CA GLU A 85 -31.74 -19.79 25.17
C GLU A 85 -30.81 -19.53 23.98
N ALA A 86 -31.36 -19.13 22.83
CA ALA A 86 -30.56 -18.82 21.65
C ALA A 86 -29.59 -17.66 21.90
N THR A 87 -30.01 -16.63 22.64
CA THR A 87 -29.16 -15.48 22.98
C THR A 87 -28.05 -15.89 23.94
N GLU A 88 -28.38 -16.62 25.02
CA GLU A 88 -27.41 -17.06 26.04
C GLU A 88 -26.39 -18.06 25.46
N SER A 89 -26.85 -19.05 24.72
CA SER A 89 -25.99 -20.01 24.03
C SER A 89 -25.07 -19.34 23.00
N TYR A 90 -25.61 -18.42 22.20
CA TYR A 90 -24.80 -17.67 21.23
C TYR A 90 -23.77 -16.77 21.90
N MET A 91 -24.14 -16.04 22.96
CA MET A 91 -23.22 -15.16 23.68
C MET A 91 -22.12 -15.96 24.38
N SER A 92 -22.44 -17.09 24.99
CA SER A 92 -21.47 -17.98 25.64
C SER A 92 -20.47 -18.55 24.64
N TYR A 93 -20.94 -18.99 23.47
CA TYR A 93 -20.07 -19.43 22.38
C TYR A 93 -19.21 -18.29 21.84
N ALA A 94 -19.80 -17.11 21.61
CA ALA A 94 -19.08 -15.94 21.10
C ALA A 94 -17.94 -15.52 22.04
N LEU A 95 -18.21 -15.41 23.34
CA LEU A 95 -17.22 -15.07 24.35
C LEU A 95 -16.12 -16.13 24.46
N SER A 96 -16.48 -17.41 24.41
CA SER A 96 -15.51 -18.52 24.41
C SER A 96 -14.58 -18.45 23.20
N VAL A 97 -15.11 -18.18 22.00
CA VAL A 97 -14.29 -18.05 20.79
C VAL A 97 -13.41 -16.80 20.82
N LEU A 98 -13.92 -15.69 21.36
CA LEU A 98 -13.20 -14.42 21.47
C LEU A 98 -11.99 -14.52 22.38
N LEU A 99 -12.21 -14.91 23.65
CA LEU A 99 -11.19 -14.92 24.68
C LEU A 99 -10.35 -16.21 24.68
N GLY A 100 -10.98 -17.34 24.36
CA GLY A 100 -10.39 -18.67 24.49
C GLY A 100 -9.79 -19.25 23.20
N ARG A 101 -9.91 -18.58 22.05
CA ARG A 101 -9.47 -19.16 20.77
C ARG A 101 -8.85 -18.21 19.75
N ALA A 102 -9.57 -17.17 19.35
CA ALA A 102 -9.28 -16.47 18.10
C ALA A 102 -8.29 -15.33 18.23
N LEU A 103 -8.38 -14.54 19.31
CA LEU A 103 -7.58 -13.34 19.54
C LEU A 103 -6.36 -13.64 20.42
N PRO A 104 -5.21 -12.99 20.18
CA PRO A 104 -4.05 -13.07 21.06
C PRO A 104 -4.22 -12.16 22.29
N ASP A 105 -3.55 -12.52 23.38
CA ASP A 105 -3.35 -11.62 24.51
C ASP A 105 -2.26 -10.58 24.16
N VAL A 106 -2.43 -9.32 24.55
CA VAL A 106 -1.47 -8.25 24.25
C VAL A 106 -0.13 -8.45 24.97
N ARG A 107 -0.16 -9.09 26.13
CA ARG A 107 1.00 -9.23 27.03
C ARG A 107 2.07 -10.16 26.48
N ASP A 108 1.66 -11.35 26.00
CA ASP A 108 2.57 -12.35 25.43
C ASP A 108 2.42 -12.52 23.91
N GLY A 109 1.38 -11.96 23.30
CA GLY A 109 1.10 -12.06 21.88
C GLY A 109 0.62 -13.42 21.40
N LEU A 110 0.26 -14.33 22.32
CA LEU A 110 -0.08 -15.71 21.99
C LEU A 110 -1.57 -16.00 22.10
N LYS A 111 -2.01 -16.94 21.27
CA LYS A 111 -3.31 -17.60 21.42
C LYS A 111 -3.18 -18.75 22.41
N PRO A 112 -4.28 -19.20 23.03
CA PRO A 112 -4.24 -20.29 24.01
C PRO A 112 -3.60 -21.58 23.49
N VAL A 113 -3.84 -21.94 22.22
CA VAL A 113 -3.20 -23.13 21.60
C VAL A 113 -1.68 -22.98 21.50
N HIS A 114 -1.17 -21.81 21.13
CA HIS A 114 0.28 -21.56 21.05
C HIS A 114 0.92 -21.63 22.45
N ARG A 115 0.28 -20.99 23.45
CA ARG A 115 0.73 -20.98 24.83
C ARG A 115 0.86 -22.39 25.41
N ARG A 116 -0.18 -23.22 25.21
CA ARG A 116 -0.22 -24.61 25.68
C ARG A 116 0.85 -25.48 25.02
N ILE A 117 1.10 -25.30 23.72
CA ILE A 117 2.16 -26.03 23.01
C ILE A 117 3.53 -25.69 23.61
N LEU A 118 3.84 -24.40 23.76
CA LEU A 118 5.13 -23.97 24.32
C LEU A 118 5.31 -24.41 25.77
N PHE A 119 4.26 -24.32 26.58
CA PHE A 119 4.27 -24.77 27.97
C PHE A 119 4.47 -26.29 28.09
N ALA A 120 3.76 -27.09 27.30
CA ALA A 120 3.95 -28.54 27.28
C ALA A 120 5.38 -28.92 26.82
N MET A 121 5.95 -28.21 25.85
CA MET A 121 7.35 -28.41 25.44
C MET A 121 8.34 -28.05 26.56
N HIS A 122 8.03 -27.03 27.36
CA HIS A 122 8.80 -26.66 28.55
C HIS A 122 8.74 -27.76 29.62
N GLU A 123 7.54 -28.27 29.96
CA GLU A 123 7.37 -29.38 30.91
C GLU A 123 8.08 -30.66 30.47
N LEU A 124 8.04 -30.99 29.19
CA LEU A 124 8.77 -32.13 28.60
C LEU A 124 10.30 -31.91 28.57
N GLY A 125 10.76 -30.73 29.00
CA GLY A 125 12.14 -30.30 29.02
C GLY A 125 12.76 -30.31 27.63
N MET A 126 12.05 -29.84 26.60
CA MET A 126 12.50 -29.80 25.19
C MET A 126 13.23 -28.50 24.84
N SER A 127 14.22 -28.14 25.67
CA SER A 127 15.09 -26.98 25.46
C SER A 127 15.82 -27.03 24.10
N SER A 128 16.18 -25.87 23.58
CA SER A 128 16.91 -25.70 22.32
C SER A 128 18.25 -26.46 22.27
N LYS A 129 18.89 -26.71 23.41
CA LYS A 129 20.16 -27.45 23.52
C LYS A 129 20.00 -28.97 23.44
N LYS A 130 18.77 -29.48 23.60
CA LYS A 130 18.50 -30.92 23.60
C LYS A 130 18.23 -31.45 22.18
N PRO A 131 18.34 -32.77 21.97
CA PRO A 131 18.01 -33.38 20.68
C PRO A 131 16.51 -33.21 20.37
N TYR A 132 16.20 -33.25 19.08
CA TYR A 132 14.83 -33.23 18.58
C TYR A 132 14.03 -34.44 19.14
N LYS A 133 12.74 -34.24 19.39
CA LYS A 133 11.80 -35.32 19.73
C LYS A 133 10.64 -35.35 18.74
N LYS A 134 10.02 -36.53 18.58
CA LYS A 134 8.88 -36.71 17.69
C LYS A 134 7.74 -35.74 18.01
N SER A 135 7.19 -35.08 16.99
CA SER A 135 6.10 -34.12 17.15
C SER A 135 4.85 -34.77 17.75
N ALA A 136 4.56 -36.03 17.42
CA ALA A 136 3.47 -36.80 18.01
C ALA A 136 3.50 -36.85 19.54
N ARG A 137 4.69 -36.85 20.16
CA ARG A 137 4.83 -36.84 21.63
C ARG A 137 4.37 -35.52 22.22
N VAL A 138 4.72 -34.40 21.58
CA VAL A 138 4.30 -33.06 22.02
C VAL A 138 2.80 -32.89 21.85
N VAL A 139 2.26 -33.29 20.70
CA VAL A 139 0.81 -33.23 20.43
C VAL A 139 0.04 -34.08 21.45
N GLY A 140 0.47 -35.31 21.72
CA GLY A 140 -0.16 -36.16 22.72
C GLY A 140 -0.17 -35.55 24.13
N GLU A 141 0.92 -34.92 24.54
CA GLU A 141 1.02 -34.25 25.84
C GLU A 141 0.07 -33.04 25.95
N VAL A 142 0.03 -32.22 24.90
CA VAL A 142 -0.84 -31.03 24.85
C VAL A 142 -2.31 -31.45 24.91
N LEU A 143 -2.69 -32.50 24.18
CA LEU A 143 -4.06 -33.02 24.17
C LEU A 143 -4.45 -33.63 25.51
N GLY A 144 -3.56 -34.42 26.10
CA GLY A 144 -3.82 -35.13 27.35
C GLY A 144 -3.99 -34.19 28.54
N LYS A 145 -3.23 -33.08 28.58
CA LYS A 145 -3.16 -32.21 29.76
C LYS A 145 -3.88 -30.87 29.61
N PHE A 146 -3.82 -30.23 28.44
CA PHE A 146 -4.14 -28.80 28.33
C PHE A 146 -5.19 -28.45 27.26
N HIS A 147 -5.28 -29.20 26.17
CA HIS A 147 -6.07 -28.81 25.00
C HIS A 147 -7.08 -29.90 24.60
N PRO A 148 -8.36 -29.80 25.02
CA PRO A 148 -9.37 -30.84 24.79
C PRO A 148 -10.00 -30.79 23.38
N HIS A 149 -9.21 -30.47 22.36
CA HIS A 149 -9.67 -30.36 20.96
C HIS A 149 -8.90 -31.31 20.05
N GLY A 150 -9.23 -31.34 18.75
CA GLY A 150 -8.60 -32.26 17.81
C GLY A 150 -7.08 -32.10 17.70
N ASP A 151 -6.39 -33.23 17.52
CA ASP A 151 -4.94 -33.31 17.31
C ASP A 151 -4.45 -32.48 16.11
N THR A 152 -5.25 -32.43 15.06
CA THR A 152 -4.95 -31.72 13.82
C THR A 152 -4.75 -30.22 14.07
N ALA A 153 -5.59 -29.60 14.91
CA ALA A 153 -5.48 -28.17 15.21
C ALA A 153 -4.19 -27.83 15.98
N VAL A 154 -3.77 -28.73 16.88
CA VAL A 154 -2.52 -28.59 17.64
C VAL A 154 -1.32 -28.79 16.72
N TYR A 155 -1.36 -29.83 15.87
CA TYR A 155 -0.27 -30.12 14.94
C TYR A 155 -0.09 -29.03 13.89
N ASP A 156 -1.17 -28.53 13.29
CA ASP A 156 -1.10 -27.44 12.31
C ASP A 156 -0.56 -26.15 12.95
N SER A 157 -0.94 -25.86 14.19
CA SER A 157 -0.39 -24.73 14.95
C SER A 157 1.11 -24.90 15.22
N LEU A 158 1.53 -26.11 15.59
CA LEU A 158 2.95 -26.45 15.79
C LEU A 158 3.75 -26.30 14.49
N VAL A 159 3.20 -26.79 13.37
CA VAL A 159 3.81 -26.69 12.04
C VAL A 159 4.00 -25.22 11.64
N ARG A 160 2.96 -24.38 11.79
CA ARG A 160 3.04 -22.94 11.49
C ARG A 160 4.07 -22.22 12.33
N MET A 161 4.23 -22.59 13.61
CA MET A 161 5.25 -22.02 14.48
C MET A 161 6.69 -22.40 14.10
N ALA A 162 6.87 -23.46 13.30
CA ALA A 162 8.17 -23.91 12.80
C ALA A 162 8.50 -23.41 11.38
N GLN A 163 7.51 -22.88 10.64
CA GLN A 163 7.69 -22.40 9.27
C GLN A 163 8.31 -21.00 9.23
N SER A 164 9.47 -20.87 8.59
CA SER A 164 10.22 -19.61 8.46
C SER A 164 9.58 -18.56 7.54
N PHE A 165 8.66 -18.97 6.66
CA PHE A 165 7.88 -18.08 5.79
C PHE A 165 6.55 -17.65 6.44
N SER A 166 6.12 -18.30 7.52
CA SER A 166 4.89 -17.97 8.24
C SER A 166 5.14 -16.95 9.34
N LEU A 167 6.12 -17.21 10.21
CA LEU A 167 6.52 -16.33 11.31
C LEU A 167 7.85 -15.64 11.00
N ARG A 168 7.99 -14.38 11.43
CA ARG A 168 9.25 -13.63 11.28
C ARG A 168 10.38 -14.23 12.12
N CYS A 169 10.04 -14.70 13.32
CA CYS A 169 10.90 -15.40 14.25
C CYS A 169 10.20 -16.72 14.66
N PRO A 170 10.56 -17.86 14.03
CA PRO A 170 10.01 -19.16 14.38
C PRO A 170 10.15 -19.47 15.88
N LEU A 171 9.10 -20.02 16.48
CA LEU A 171 9.11 -20.35 17.92
C LEU A 171 9.58 -21.78 18.18
N ILE A 172 9.52 -22.62 17.15
CA ILE A 172 9.84 -24.04 17.20
C ILE A 172 10.84 -24.35 16.09
N GLN A 173 11.86 -25.13 16.41
CA GLN A 173 12.75 -25.70 15.41
C GLN A 173 12.21 -27.06 14.99
N GLY A 174 11.81 -27.17 13.73
CA GLY A 174 11.36 -28.42 13.11
C GLY A 174 12.49 -29.16 12.40
N HIS A 175 12.44 -30.50 12.44
CA HIS A 175 13.26 -31.39 11.62
C HIS A 175 12.35 -32.35 10.84
N GLY A 176 12.55 -32.42 9.51
CA GLY A 176 11.68 -33.12 8.57
C GLY A 176 10.92 -32.16 7.65
N ASN A 177 9.91 -32.66 6.93
CA ASN A 177 9.08 -31.85 6.05
C ASN A 177 7.98 -31.12 6.84
N PHE A 178 8.15 -29.81 7.05
CA PHE A 178 7.19 -28.92 7.71
C PHE A 178 6.35 -28.11 6.71
N GLY A 179 6.25 -28.57 5.46
CA GLY A 179 5.55 -27.89 4.38
C GLY A 179 6.43 -26.87 3.65
N SER A 180 5.91 -26.38 2.53
CA SER A 180 6.61 -25.45 1.63
C SER A 180 5.77 -24.20 1.37
N ILE A 181 6.36 -23.21 0.70
CA ILE A 181 5.64 -22.01 0.25
C ILE A 181 4.67 -22.30 -0.89
N ASP A 182 4.76 -23.49 -1.50
CA ASP A 182 3.87 -23.98 -2.57
C ASP A 182 2.54 -24.53 -2.04
N ALA A 183 2.31 -24.40 -0.73
CA ALA A 183 1.22 -25.01 0.02
C ALA A 183 1.24 -26.54 0.02
N ASP A 184 2.43 -27.14 -0.08
CA ASP A 184 2.58 -28.54 0.28
C ASP A 184 2.33 -28.69 1.79
N PRO A 185 1.45 -29.61 2.21
CA PRO A 185 1.20 -29.85 3.62
C PRO A 185 2.45 -30.46 4.28
N ALA A 186 2.57 -30.25 5.60
CA ALA A 186 3.60 -30.93 6.38
C ALA A 186 3.41 -32.45 6.34
N ALA A 187 4.52 -33.18 6.51
CA ALA A 187 4.45 -34.62 6.69
C ALA A 187 3.66 -34.97 7.96
N ALA A 188 3.21 -36.21 8.09
CA ALA A 188 2.51 -36.63 9.30
C ALA A 188 3.40 -36.49 10.56
N MET A 189 2.80 -36.16 11.70
CA MET A 189 3.47 -35.93 13.01
C MET A 189 4.36 -37.09 13.52
N ARG A 190 4.25 -38.28 12.92
CA ARG A 190 5.10 -39.45 13.18
C ARG A 190 6.49 -39.35 12.54
N TYR A 191 6.63 -38.58 11.46
CA TYR A 191 7.88 -38.39 10.75
C TYR A 191 8.61 -37.11 11.16
N THR A 192 7.86 -36.07 11.55
CA THR A 192 8.43 -34.81 11.97
C THR A 192 8.92 -34.85 13.41
N GLU A 193 9.98 -34.11 13.67
CA GLU A 193 10.54 -33.90 14.99
C GLU A 193 10.63 -32.41 15.28
N CYS A 194 10.56 -32.02 16.55
CA CYS A 194 10.63 -30.63 16.96
C CYS A 194 11.40 -30.46 18.28
N ARG A 195 11.84 -29.22 18.52
CA ARG A 195 12.36 -28.71 19.81
C ARG A 195 12.10 -27.19 19.89
N LEU A 196 12.26 -26.59 21.06
CA LEU A 196 12.09 -25.14 21.22
C LEU A 196 13.18 -24.37 20.46
N ASP A 197 12.82 -23.24 19.87
CA ASP A 197 13.80 -22.30 19.34
C ASP A 197 14.52 -21.55 20.48
N PRO A 198 15.84 -21.30 20.40
CA PRO A 198 16.58 -20.55 21.41
C PRO A 198 15.98 -19.19 21.75
N LEU A 199 15.45 -18.47 20.75
CA LEU A 199 14.83 -17.16 20.95
C LEU A 199 13.52 -17.30 21.73
N ALA A 200 12.68 -18.28 21.36
CA ALA A 200 11.41 -18.52 22.06
C ALA A 200 11.62 -18.93 23.52
N GLU A 201 12.61 -19.78 23.80
CA GLU A 201 12.99 -20.17 25.15
C GLU A 201 13.43 -18.95 25.97
N ALA A 202 14.30 -18.10 25.41
CA ALA A 202 14.80 -16.92 26.09
C ALA A 202 13.75 -15.83 26.30
N VAL A 203 12.83 -15.65 25.35
CA VAL A 203 11.85 -14.56 25.36
C VAL A 203 10.59 -14.93 26.14
N LEU A 204 10.04 -16.14 25.97
CA LEU A 204 8.71 -16.49 26.47
C LEU A 204 8.73 -17.40 27.70
N LEU A 205 9.73 -18.27 27.83
CA LEU A 205 9.73 -19.33 28.86
C LEU A 205 10.72 -19.08 30.01
N ALA A 206 11.63 -18.11 29.86
CA ALA A 206 12.52 -17.70 30.92
C ALA A 206 11.72 -17.21 32.15
N ASP A 207 12.21 -17.52 33.35
CA ASP A 207 11.64 -17.10 34.64
C ASP A 207 10.23 -17.62 34.97
N LEU A 208 9.71 -18.62 34.24
CA LEU A 208 8.38 -19.18 34.51
C LEU A 208 8.27 -19.84 35.90
N ASP A 209 9.35 -20.44 36.39
CA ASP A 209 9.41 -21.12 37.70
C ASP A 209 9.50 -20.15 38.90
N GLN A 210 9.60 -18.83 38.65
CA GLN A 210 9.85 -17.81 39.68
C GLN A 210 8.58 -17.01 40.07
N ASP A 211 7.41 -17.66 40.05
CA ASP A 211 6.09 -17.07 40.37
C ASP A 211 5.81 -15.73 39.63
N THR A 212 6.21 -15.68 38.37
CA THR A 212 6.12 -14.49 37.52
C THR A 212 4.73 -14.26 36.93
N VAL A 213 3.92 -15.33 36.82
CA VAL A 213 2.61 -15.32 36.17
C VAL A 213 1.62 -16.18 36.95
N ASP A 214 0.33 -15.88 36.79
CA ASP A 214 -0.73 -16.64 37.44
C ASP A 214 -1.01 -17.94 36.72
N PHE A 215 -1.15 -19.00 37.50
CA PHE A 215 -1.53 -20.33 37.05
C PHE A 215 -3.01 -20.58 37.32
N VAL A 216 -3.72 -21.04 36.29
CA VAL A 216 -5.12 -21.50 36.38
C VAL A 216 -5.16 -23.02 36.28
N PRO A 217 -6.16 -23.68 36.90
CA PRO A 217 -6.34 -25.10 36.67
C PRO A 217 -6.68 -25.35 35.19
N ASN A 218 -6.26 -26.51 34.69
CA ASN A 218 -6.61 -26.98 33.35
C ASN A 218 -8.10 -27.40 33.29
N PHE A 219 -8.53 -27.91 32.13
CA PHE A 219 -9.96 -28.20 31.87
C PHE A 219 -10.57 -29.29 32.78
N ASP A 220 -9.76 -30.18 33.37
CA ASP A 220 -10.20 -31.23 34.31
C ASP A 220 -9.73 -30.99 35.76
N ASN A 221 -9.14 -29.82 36.04
CA ASN A 221 -8.54 -29.45 37.32
C ASN A 221 -7.44 -30.41 37.85
N SER A 222 -6.87 -31.28 37.03
CA SER A 222 -5.78 -32.19 37.43
C SER A 222 -4.41 -31.52 37.41
N GLN A 223 -4.21 -30.55 36.53
CA GLN A 223 -2.96 -29.81 36.34
C GLN A 223 -3.18 -28.31 36.34
N LYS A 224 -2.09 -27.55 36.34
CA LYS A 224 -2.10 -26.09 36.25
C LYS A 224 -1.48 -25.65 34.93
N GLU A 225 -2.05 -24.62 34.30
CA GLU A 225 -1.50 -23.97 33.11
C GLU A 225 -1.35 -22.45 33.35
N PRO A 226 -0.34 -21.81 32.76
CA PRO A 226 -0.15 -20.37 32.91
C PRO A 226 -1.20 -19.60 32.10
N THR A 227 -1.76 -18.55 32.69
CA THR A 227 -2.69 -17.63 31.99
C THR A 227 -2.02 -16.90 30.84
N VAL A 228 -0.78 -16.43 31.07
CA VAL A 228 0.11 -15.78 30.11
C VAL A 228 1.54 -16.23 30.34
N LEU A 229 2.40 -16.10 29.33
CA LEU A 229 3.83 -16.34 29.47
C LEU A 229 4.58 -15.06 29.89
N PRO A 230 5.66 -15.16 30.70
CA PRO A 230 6.46 -14.02 31.15
C PRO A 230 7.36 -13.44 30.03
N ALA A 231 6.73 -12.95 28.96
CA ALA A 231 7.40 -12.44 27.79
C ALA A 231 8.41 -11.32 28.15
N ARG A 232 9.66 -11.45 27.69
CA ARG A 232 10.73 -10.46 27.86
C ARG A 232 10.75 -9.40 26.75
N LEU A 233 10.23 -9.74 25.57
CA LEU A 233 10.07 -8.85 24.42
C LEU A 233 8.61 -8.88 23.92
N PRO A 234 8.14 -7.81 23.24
CA PRO A 234 6.78 -7.73 22.73
C PRO A 234 6.55 -8.68 21.54
N ALA A 235 6.30 -9.95 21.85
CA ALA A 235 6.17 -11.02 20.86
C ALA A 235 4.97 -10.83 19.91
N LEU A 236 3.93 -10.11 20.34
CA LEU A 236 2.77 -9.75 19.51
C LEU A 236 3.18 -8.96 18.27
N LEU A 237 4.04 -7.95 18.43
CA LEU A 237 4.51 -7.12 17.32
C LEU A 237 5.63 -7.83 16.55
N LEU A 238 6.49 -8.58 17.24
CA LEU A 238 7.59 -9.32 16.62
C LEU A 238 7.08 -10.31 15.55
N ASN A 239 6.13 -11.18 15.92
CA ASN A 239 5.64 -12.22 15.03
C ASN A 239 4.32 -11.87 14.34
N GLY A 240 3.61 -10.85 14.81
CA GLY A 240 2.26 -10.55 14.36
C GLY A 240 1.24 -11.60 14.81
N ALA A 241 -0.01 -11.37 14.45
CA ALA A 241 -1.09 -12.30 14.75
C ALA A 241 -2.22 -12.12 13.74
N SER A 242 -2.81 -13.23 13.29
CA SER A 242 -4.02 -13.23 12.47
C SER A 242 -5.07 -14.11 13.10
N GLY A 243 -6.33 -13.66 13.11
CA GLY A 243 -7.42 -14.40 13.74
C GLY A 243 -8.79 -13.86 13.36
N ILE A 244 -9.72 -14.77 13.08
CA ILE A 244 -11.12 -14.44 12.82
C ILE A 244 -11.92 -14.95 14.02
N ALA A 245 -12.60 -14.03 14.70
CA ALA A 245 -13.45 -14.32 15.85
C ALA A 245 -14.93 -14.11 15.49
N VAL A 246 -15.80 -14.11 16.48
CA VAL A 246 -17.23 -13.80 16.28
C VAL A 246 -17.40 -12.27 16.31
N GLY A 247 -17.84 -11.70 15.19
CA GLY A 247 -18.09 -10.26 15.07
C GLY A 247 -16.85 -9.36 14.94
N MET A 248 -15.64 -9.92 15.04
CA MET A 248 -14.38 -9.19 14.91
C MET A 248 -13.26 -10.05 14.34
N ALA A 249 -12.20 -9.40 13.88
CA ALA A 249 -10.99 -10.04 13.40
C ALA A 249 -9.77 -9.28 13.91
N THR A 250 -8.61 -9.93 13.86
CA THR A 250 -7.31 -9.33 14.15
C THR A 250 -6.35 -9.70 13.02
N ASN A 251 -5.53 -8.73 12.61
CA ASN A 251 -4.47 -8.92 11.64
C ASN A 251 -3.35 -7.91 11.92
N ILE A 252 -2.32 -8.36 12.62
CA ILE A 252 -1.18 -7.59 13.09
C ILE A 252 0.04 -8.03 12.28
N PRO A 253 0.74 -7.10 11.61
CA PRO A 253 1.91 -7.45 10.83
C PRO A 253 3.13 -7.71 11.73
N PRO A 254 4.09 -8.55 11.30
CA PRO A 254 5.35 -8.77 12.00
C PRO A 254 6.32 -7.59 11.86
N HIS A 255 7.25 -7.47 12.80
CA HIS A 255 8.25 -6.38 12.86
C HIS A 255 9.66 -6.93 13.10
N ASN A 256 10.66 -6.09 12.87
CA ASN A 256 12.05 -6.46 13.11
C ASN A 256 12.38 -6.44 14.61
N LEU A 257 13.11 -7.45 15.08
CA LEU A 257 13.49 -7.55 16.50
C LEU A 257 14.39 -6.40 16.98
N GLY A 258 15.36 -5.99 16.17
CA GLY A 258 16.29 -4.91 16.53
C GLY A 258 15.59 -3.57 16.64
N GLU A 259 14.79 -3.23 15.62
CA GLU A 259 13.97 -1.99 15.61
C GLU A 259 12.96 -1.97 16.75
N LEU A 260 12.33 -3.11 17.05
CA LEU A 260 11.35 -3.22 18.14
C LEU A 260 11.97 -2.97 19.51
N VAL A 261 13.19 -3.46 19.75
CA VAL A 261 13.94 -3.16 20.98
C VAL A 261 14.31 -1.69 21.03
N ASP A 262 14.75 -1.09 19.92
CA ASP A 262 15.12 0.32 19.87
C ASP A 262 13.94 1.25 20.19
N VAL A 263 12.76 0.96 19.63
CA VAL A 263 11.51 1.68 19.95
C VAL A 263 11.12 1.48 21.42
N LEU A 264 11.26 0.26 21.94
CA LEU A 264 10.96 -0.02 23.35
C LEU A 264 11.86 0.82 24.27
N CYS A 265 13.16 0.87 23.98
CA CYS A 265 14.12 1.70 24.71
C CYS A 265 13.79 3.19 24.58
N ALA A 266 13.42 3.67 23.38
CA ALA A 266 13.02 5.05 23.18
C ALA A 266 11.79 5.43 24.03
N LEU A 267 10.79 4.54 24.10
CA LEU A 267 9.58 4.75 24.90
C LEU A 267 9.85 4.69 26.42
N ILE A 268 10.81 3.85 26.86
CA ILE A 268 11.25 3.81 28.26
C ILE A 268 11.93 5.14 28.66
N HIS A 269 12.74 5.71 27.78
CA HIS A 269 13.40 7.01 28.02
C HIS A 269 12.43 8.19 27.96
N ASN A 270 11.48 8.16 27.03
CA ASN A 270 10.47 9.20 26.86
C ASN A 270 9.06 8.59 26.69
N PRO A 271 8.27 8.47 27.78
CA PRO A 271 6.90 7.95 27.71
C PRO A 271 5.96 8.80 26.84
N GLU A 272 6.25 10.09 26.70
CA GLU A 272 5.46 11.04 25.90
C GLU A 272 5.94 11.12 24.44
N ALA A 273 6.84 10.22 24.02
CA ALA A 273 7.32 10.15 22.64
C ALA A 273 6.17 10.19 21.63
N THR A 274 6.34 11.02 20.61
CA THR A 274 5.38 11.16 19.52
C THR A 274 5.49 9.98 18.56
N LEU A 275 4.42 9.68 17.81
CA LEU A 275 4.46 8.59 16.82
C LEU A 275 5.58 8.79 15.78
N GLN A 276 5.90 10.05 15.45
CA GLN A 276 6.93 10.36 14.46
C GLN A 276 8.33 10.01 14.97
N GLU A 277 8.63 10.28 16.25
CA GLU A 277 9.88 9.83 16.89
C GLU A 277 9.98 8.30 16.92
N LEU A 278 8.88 7.60 17.20
CA LEU A 278 8.87 6.12 17.21
C LEU A 278 9.12 5.53 15.81
N LEU A 279 8.63 6.21 14.75
CA LEU A 279 8.83 5.81 13.36
C LEU A 279 10.28 5.98 12.88
N GLU A 280 11.08 6.85 13.51
CA GLU A 280 12.52 6.96 13.20
C GLU A 280 13.27 5.67 13.54
N TYR A 281 12.85 4.98 14.61
CA TYR A 281 13.43 3.70 15.04
C TYR A 281 12.78 2.49 14.37
N MET A 282 11.47 2.52 14.13
CA MET A 282 10.73 1.44 13.47
C MET A 282 9.83 2.01 12.35
N PRO A 283 10.36 2.14 11.13
CA PRO A 283 9.69 2.86 10.06
C PRO A 283 8.47 2.11 9.50
N ALA A 284 8.54 0.78 9.40
CA ALA A 284 7.45 -0.04 8.85
C ALA A 284 7.54 -1.51 9.31
N PRO A 285 6.52 -2.34 9.03
CA PRO A 285 6.57 -3.76 9.30
C PRO A 285 7.70 -4.50 8.55
N ASP A 286 8.12 -5.65 9.05
CA ASP A 286 9.14 -6.50 8.44
C ASP A 286 8.62 -7.93 8.25
N PHE A 287 8.22 -8.25 7.01
CA PHE A 287 7.65 -9.53 6.65
C PHE A 287 8.74 -10.63 6.51
N PRO A 288 8.44 -11.89 6.88
CA PRO A 288 9.38 -12.99 6.75
C PRO A 288 9.80 -13.26 5.30
N THR A 289 8.90 -13.04 4.34
CA THR A 289 9.14 -13.24 2.90
C THR A 289 9.84 -12.07 2.22
N GLY A 290 10.07 -10.95 2.94
CA GLY A 290 10.63 -9.72 2.38
C GLY A 290 9.59 -8.94 1.57
N GLY A 291 9.99 -8.51 0.37
CA GLY A 291 9.20 -7.66 -0.50
C GLY A 291 9.41 -6.17 -0.26
N THR A 292 8.82 -5.37 -1.14
CA THR A 292 8.86 -3.91 -1.11
C THR A 292 7.53 -3.36 -0.61
N ILE A 293 7.57 -2.55 0.45
CA ILE A 293 6.42 -1.85 1.00
C ILE A 293 6.26 -0.53 0.24
N MET A 294 5.08 -0.33 -0.35
CA MET A 294 4.75 0.83 -1.16
C MET A 294 3.98 1.85 -0.32
N GLY A 295 4.56 3.03 -0.14
CA GLY A 295 3.93 4.18 0.51
C GLY A 295 3.84 4.10 2.04
N ASN A 296 3.93 5.27 2.68
CA ASN A 296 4.03 5.37 4.15
C ASN A 296 2.70 5.69 4.83
N LEU A 297 1.73 6.25 4.11
CA LEU A 297 0.44 6.67 4.68
C LEU A 297 -0.31 5.50 5.33
N GLY A 298 -0.35 4.34 4.67
CA GLY A 298 -1.03 3.16 5.19
C GLY A 298 -0.41 2.58 6.45
N VAL A 299 0.92 2.69 6.60
CA VAL A 299 1.66 2.27 7.79
C VAL A 299 1.39 3.26 8.94
N LEU A 300 1.43 4.56 8.65
CA LEU A 300 1.17 5.61 9.63
C LEU A 300 -0.24 5.49 10.21
N ASP A 301 -1.26 5.30 9.36
CA ASP A 301 -2.64 5.10 9.80
C ASP A 301 -2.79 3.85 10.67
N ALA A 302 -2.12 2.76 10.28
CA ALA A 302 -2.09 1.53 11.07
C ALA A 302 -1.52 1.78 12.47
N TYR A 303 -0.37 2.42 12.60
CA TYR A 303 0.24 2.66 13.92
C TYR A 303 -0.49 3.72 14.74
N ARG A 304 -1.14 4.69 14.10
CA ARG A 304 -1.92 5.73 14.79
C ARG A 304 -3.25 5.23 15.34
N THR A 305 -3.98 4.45 14.55
CA THR A 305 -5.38 4.08 14.86
C THR A 305 -5.59 2.59 15.11
N GLY A 306 -4.60 1.76 14.82
CA GLY A 306 -4.73 0.30 14.78
C GLY A 306 -5.26 -0.25 13.45
N ARG A 307 -5.68 0.60 12.51
CA ARG A 307 -6.20 0.19 11.19
C ARG A 307 -5.46 0.88 10.05
N GLY A 308 -5.08 0.10 9.04
CA GLY A 308 -4.42 0.65 7.86
C GLY A 308 -4.29 -0.39 6.75
N ARG A 309 -3.95 0.07 5.55
CA ARG A 309 -3.73 -0.78 4.38
C ARG A 309 -2.30 -0.61 3.93
N VAL A 310 -1.49 -1.65 4.07
CA VAL A 310 -0.08 -1.66 3.66
C VAL A 310 0.02 -2.43 2.34
N VAL A 311 0.48 -1.77 1.28
CA VAL A 311 0.67 -2.43 -0.02
C VAL A 311 2.08 -3.04 -0.06
N VAL A 312 2.16 -4.33 -0.37
CA VAL A 312 3.41 -5.10 -0.44
C VAL A 312 3.56 -5.66 -1.86
N ARG A 313 4.70 -5.38 -2.45
CA ARG A 313 5.09 -5.79 -3.80
C ARG A 313 6.20 -6.83 -3.73
N GLY A 314 6.12 -7.87 -4.55
CA GLY A 314 7.17 -8.86 -4.70
C GLY A 314 8.42 -8.24 -5.34
N LYS A 315 9.60 -8.73 -4.96
CA LYS A 315 10.85 -8.21 -5.50
C LYS A 315 11.15 -8.88 -6.84
N THR A 316 11.38 -8.05 -7.85
CA THR A 316 11.66 -8.52 -9.21
C THR A 316 12.96 -7.93 -9.75
N LYS A 317 13.64 -8.69 -10.61
CA LYS A 317 14.80 -8.23 -11.39
C LYS A 317 14.54 -8.47 -12.86
N VAL A 318 15.05 -7.59 -13.72
CA VAL A 318 15.04 -7.78 -15.17
C VAL A 318 16.41 -8.29 -15.58
N GLU A 319 16.46 -9.46 -16.21
CA GLU A 319 17.69 -10.04 -16.75
C GLU A 319 17.56 -10.23 -18.27
N MET A 320 18.69 -10.13 -18.96
CA MET A 320 18.79 -10.48 -20.38
C MET A 320 19.26 -11.94 -20.48
N LEU A 321 18.39 -12.84 -20.99
CA LEU A 321 18.70 -14.27 -21.06
C LEU A 321 19.79 -14.59 -22.11
N ASP A 322 19.77 -13.88 -23.23
CA ASP A 322 20.58 -14.20 -24.40
C ASP A 322 21.04 -12.92 -25.12
N ALA A 323 22.35 -12.69 -25.16
CA ALA A 323 22.95 -11.60 -25.95
C ALA A 323 22.67 -11.74 -27.47
N LYS A 324 22.50 -12.98 -27.96
CA LYS A 324 22.23 -13.28 -29.37
C LYS A 324 20.77 -13.08 -29.77
N THR A 325 19.81 -13.44 -28.91
CA THR A 325 18.37 -13.34 -29.22
C THR A 325 17.71 -12.08 -28.67
N LYS A 326 18.43 -11.28 -27.87
CA LYS A 326 17.97 -10.04 -27.21
C LYS A 326 16.63 -10.23 -26.50
N ARG A 327 16.45 -11.36 -25.82
CA ARG A 327 15.25 -11.65 -25.02
C ARG A 327 15.47 -11.24 -23.57
N ASN A 328 14.51 -10.49 -23.04
CA ASN A 328 14.46 -10.08 -21.65
C ASN A 328 13.59 -11.07 -20.86
N ALA A 329 13.90 -11.26 -19.60
CA ALA A 329 13.10 -12.01 -18.64
C ALA A 329 12.90 -11.20 -17.37
N VAL A 330 11.71 -11.33 -16.80
CA VAL A 330 11.40 -10.82 -15.46
C VAL A 330 11.55 -11.98 -14.49
N ILE A 331 12.38 -11.79 -13.46
CA ILE A 331 12.65 -12.79 -12.45
C ILE A 331 12.09 -12.33 -11.12
N ILE A 332 11.19 -13.11 -10.57
CA ILE A 332 10.61 -12.89 -9.24
C ILE A 332 11.49 -13.63 -8.24
N THR A 333 12.10 -12.88 -7.33
CA THR A 333 12.96 -13.42 -6.26
C THR A 333 12.25 -13.51 -4.92
N GLU A 334 11.28 -12.62 -4.66
CA GLU A 334 10.52 -12.57 -3.41
C GLU A 334 9.04 -12.33 -3.73
N ILE A 335 8.14 -12.96 -2.97
CA ILE A 335 6.69 -12.79 -3.09
C ILE A 335 6.11 -12.12 -1.84
N PRO A 336 4.97 -11.43 -1.95
CA PRO A 336 4.31 -10.83 -0.81
C PRO A 336 3.92 -11.85 0.27
N TYR A 337 3.79 -11.35 1.51
CA TYR A 337 3.43 -12.17 2.66
C TYR A 337 2.09 -12.90 2.47
N GLN A 338 2.01 -14.15 2.95
CA GLN A 338 0.84 -15.04 2.82
C GLN A 338 0.39 -15.36 1.38
N THR A 339 1.22 -15.08 0.37
CA THR A 339 0.95 -15.47 -1.02
C THR A 339 1.58 -16.82 -1.32
N ASN A 340 0.85 -17.71 -1.99
CA ASN A 340 1.37 -19.00 -2.44
C ASN A 340 1.98 -18.87 -3.86
N LYS A 341 3.23 -19.32 -4.01
CA LYS A 341 3.98 -19.29 -5.27
C LYS A 341 3.29 -20.12 -6.38
N ALA A 342 2.92 -21.37 -6.11
CA ALA A 342 2.25 -22.23 -7.09
C ALA A 342 0.94 -21.60 -7.62
N THR A 343 0.11 -21.06 -6.73
CA THR A 343 -1.14 -20.38 -7.13
C THR A 343 -0.89 -19.10 -7.92
N LEU A 344 0.18 -18.38 -7.61
CA LEU A 344 0.58 -17.17 -8.35
C LEU A 344 0.98 -17.55 -9.77
N VAL A 345 1.84 -18.56 -9.95
CA VAL A 345 2.29 -19.04 -11.26
C VAL A 345 1.11 -19.57 -12.08
N GLN A 346 0.23 -20.36 -11.47
CA GLN A 346 -0.98 -20.85 -12.13
C GLN A 346 -1.86 -19.69 -12.62
N LYS A 347 -2.09 -18.68 -11.77
CA LYS A 347 -2.90 -17.51 -12.15
C LYS A 347 -2.25 -16.70 -13.28
N ILE A 348 -0.93 -16.56 -13.30
CA ILE A 348 -0.23 -15.91 -14.42
C ILE A 348 -0.44 -16.70 -15.71
N ALA A 349 -0.30 -18.03 -15.68
CA ALA A 349 -0.53 -18.88 -16.84
C ALA A 349 -1.98 -18.75 -17.38
N GLU A 350 -2.97 -18.78 -16.48
CA GLU A 350 -4.39 -18.57 -16.84
C GLU A 350 -4.63 -17.19 -17.49
N LEU A 351 -3.99 -16.13 -16.98
CA LEU A 351 -4.12 -14.78 -17.53
C LEU A 351 -3.46 -14.63 -18.91
N VAL A 352 -2.37 -15.36 -19.16
CA VAL A 352 -1.71 -15.42 -20.46
C VAL A 352 -2.54 -16.20 -21.47
N GLU A 353 -3.14 -17.33 -21.07
CA GLU A 353 -4.02 -18.13 -21.92
C GLU A 353 -5.28 -17.35 -22.33
N ASN A 354 -5.87 -16.60 -21.39
CA ASN A 354 -7.01 -15.73 -21.62
C ASN A 354 -6.67 -14.44 -22.40
N LYS A 355 -5.40 -14.21 -22.77
CA LYS A 355 -4.90 -13.01 -23.47
C LYS A 355 -5.20 -11.70 -22.71
N ILE A 356 -5.27 -11.76 -21.39
CA ILE A 356 -5.35 -10.56 -20.54
C ILE A 356 -3.94 -9.99 -20.33
N LEU A 357 -2.97 -10.88 -20.07
CA LEU A 357 -1.56 -10.51 -20.02
C LEU A 357 -0.90 -10.81 -21.38
N GLU A 358 -0.50 -9.75 -22.07
CA GLU A 358 0.27 -9.84 -23.31
C GLU A 358 1.79 -9.66 -23.04
N GLY A 359 2.62 -10.05 -24.02
CA GLY A 359 4.07 -9.88 -23.91
C GLY A 359 4.84 -11.01 -23.21
N ILE A 360 4.16 -12.01 -22.63
CA ILE A 360 4.80 -13.19 -22.00
C ILE A 360 4.92 -14.34 -23.02
N SER A 361 6.10 -14.95 -23.09
CA SER A 361 6.46 -16.09 -23.93
C SER A 361 6.30 -17.41 -23.18
N ASP A 362 6.98 -17.53 -22.04
CA ASP A 362 7.08 -18.75 -21.25
C ASP A 362 7.21 -18.40 -19.76
N ILE A 363 6.82 -19.33 -18.88
CA ILE A 363 6.89 -19.17 -17.43
C ILE A 363 7.53 -20.43 -16.85
N ARG A 364 8.61 -20.27 -16.08
CA ARG A 364 9.32 -21.38 -15.44
C ARG A 364 9.56 -21.10 -13.97
N ASP A 365 9.43 -22.14 -13.15
CA ASP A 365 9.85 -22.10 -11.76
C ASP A 365 11.21 -22.79 -11.62
N GLU A 366 12.25 -22.00 -11.41
CA GLU A 366 13.64 -22.44 -11.19
C GLU A 366 14.03 -22.25 -9.71
N SER A 367 13.04 -22.34 -8.81
CA SER A 367 13.27 -22.23 -7.37
C SER A 367 14.02 -23.43 -6.82
N ASP A 368 15.13 -23.15 -6.12
CA ASP A 368 16.00 -24.16 -5.50
C ASP A 368 16.05 -23.98 -3.98
N ARG A 369 16.82 -24.83 -3.29
CA ARG A 369 17.12 -24.67 -1.85
C ARG A 369 17.81 -23.34 -1.52
N ASN A 370 18.47 -22.71 -2.49
CA ASN A 370 19.22 -21.47 -2.32
C ASN A 370 18.34 -20.21 -2.43
N GLY A 371 17.10 -20.33 -2.89
CA GLY A 371 16.19 -19.20 -3.02
C GLY A 371 15.10 -19.42 -4.05
N MET A 372 14.07 -18.59 -3.98
CA MET A 372 12.98 -18.56 -4.94
C MET A 372 13.43 -17.87 -6.23
N ARG A 373 13.11 -18.47 -7.37
CA ARG A 373 13.42 -17.90 -8.68
C ARG A 373 12.37 -18.31 -9.71
N VAL A 374 11.36 -17.46 -9.90
CA VAL A 374 10.35 -17.65 -10.97
C VAL A 374 10.71 -16.78 -12.16
N VAL A 375 10.90 -17.41 -13.31
CA VAL A 375 11.30 -16.76 -14.58
C VAL A 375 10.10 -16.57 -15.46
N ILE A 376 9.88 -15.33 -15.90
CA ILE A 376 8.87 -14.97 -16.89
C ILE A 376 9.61 -14.45 -18.12
N GLU A 377 9.65 -15.26 -19.17
CA GLU A 377 10.29 -14.87 -20.43
C GLU A 377 9.37 -13.96 -21.22
N LEU A 378 9.93 -12.90 -21.79
CA LEU A 378 9.18 -11.95 -22.61
C LEU A 378 9.26 -12.29 -24.10
N LYS A 379 8.21 -11.92 -24.84
CA LYS A 379 8.21 -11.94 -26.31
C LYS A 379 9.23 -10.95 -26.86
N ARG A 380 9.74 -11.22 -28.07
CA ARG A 380 10.72 -10.35 -28.74
C ARG A 380 10.16 -8.92 -28.90
N GLY A 381 10.92 -7.93 -28.45
CA GLY A 381 10.54 -6.52 -28.51
C GLY A 381 9.53 -6.07 -27.44
N GLY A 382 9.15 -6.94 -26.49
CA GLY A 382 8.32 -6.55 -25.36
C GLY A 382 9.09 -5.70 -24.33
N ASP A 383 8.48 -4.62 -23.87
CA ASP A 383 9.02 -3.78 -22.81
C ASP A 383 8.84 -4.49 -21.44
N PRO A 384 9.93 -4.80 -20.70
CA PRO A 384 9.84 -5.44 -19.40
C PRO A 384 9.10 -4.61 -18.35
N ALA A 385 9.18 -3.28 -18.40
CA ALA A 385 8.50 -2.42 -17.43
C ALA A 385 6.98 -2.54 -17.55
N LEU A 386 6.46 -2.56 -18.77
CA LEU A 386 5.03 -2.70 -19.06
C LEU A 386 4.47 -4.03 -18.58
N VAL A 387 5.17 -5.14 -18.88
CA VAL A 387 4.72 -6.47 -18.46
C VAL A 387 4.76 -6.59 -16.95
N LEU A 388 5.79 -6.01 -16.31
CA LEU A 388 5.90 -5.99 -14.86
C LEU A 388 4.75 -5.22 -14.19
N ASN A 389 4.39 -4.04 -14.69
CA ASN A 389 3.25 -3.27 -14.19
C ASN A 389 1.93 -4.03 -14.36
N ASN A 390 1.75 -4.71 -15.50
CA ASN A 390 0.61 -5.57 -15.73
C ASN A 390 0.54 -6.76 -14.77
N LEU A 391 1.69 -7.38 -14.47
CA LEU A 391 1.78 -8.44 -13.46
C LEU A 391 1.36 -7.93 -12.09
N TYR A 392 1.85 -6.78 -11.64
CA TYR A 392 1.44 -6.19 -10.37
C TYR A 392 -0.05 -5.87 -10.30
N ARG A 393 -0.65 -5.38 -11.40
CA ARG A 393 -2.07 -5.02 -11.42
C ARG A 393 -3.02 -6.22 -11.35
N HIS A 394 -2.68 -7.32 -12.03
CA HIS A 394 -3.60 -8.45 -12.23
C HIS A 394 -3.30 -9.67 -11.34
N THR A 395 -2.11 -9.75 -10.77
CA THR A 395 -1.65 -10.93 -10.02
C THR A 395 -1.42 -10.60 -8.54
N ALA A 396 -1.26 -11.63 -7.70
CA ALA A 396 -0.93 -11.45 -6.29
C ALA A 396 0.55 -11.06 -6.04
N LEU A 397 1.31 -10.77 -7.10
CA LEU A 397 2.66 -10.25 -6.99
C LEU A 397 2.69 -8.86 -6.34
N GLN A 398 1.59 -8.10 -6.43
CA GLN A 398 1.30 -6.97 -5.55
C GLN A 398 0.03 -7.30 -4.76
N SER A 399 0.12 -7.24 -3.44
CA SER A 399 -1.01 -7.51 -2.56
C SER A 399 -1.09 -6.44 -1.47
N SER A 400 -2.27 -6.29 -0.85
CA SER A 400 -2.42 -5.38 0.27
C SER A 400 -2.68 -6.13 1.57
N PHE A 401 -1.84 -5.89 2.55
CA PHE A 401 -2.02 -6.36 3.92
C PHE A 401 -2.91 -5.38 4.68
N SER A 402 -4.09 -5.84 5.10
CA SER A 402 -5.04 -5.04 5.88
C SER A 402 -4.72 -5.16 7.38
N CYS A 403 -4.06 -4.15 7.93
CA CYS A 403 -3.77 -4.05 9.36
C CYS A 403 -5.06 -3.81 10.16
N ASN A 404 -5.29 -4.63 11.18
CA ASN A 404 -6.35 -4.47 12.16
C ASN A 404 -5.86 -4.99 13.51
N MET A 405 -5.29 -4.09 14.31
CA MET A 405 -4.57 -4.40 15.55
C MET A 405 -5.50 -4.53 16.75
N VAL A 406 -6.21 -5.67 16.79
CA VAL A 406 -7.09 -6.03 17.90
C VAL A 406 -6.43 -7.10 18.77
N GLY A 407 -6.32 -6.83 20.07
CA GLY A 407 -5.78 -7.77 21.06
C GLY A 407 -6.60 -7.74 22.35
N ILE A 408 -6.44 -8.77 23.18
CA ILE A 408 -7.09 -8.84 24.49
C ILE A 408 -6.24 -8.05 25.49
N CYS A 409 -6.83 -7.02 26.08
CA CYS A 409 -6.23 -6.20 27.14
C CYS A 409 -7.20 -6.18 28.32
N ASP A 410 -6.75 -6.65 29.49
CA ASP A 410 -7.56 -6.78 30.71
C ASP A 410 -8.84 -7.61 30.55
N GLY A 411 -8.78 -8.65 29.71
CA GLY A 411 -9.93 -9.53 29.45
C GLY A 411 -10.93 -8.99 28.41
N GLU A 412 -10.66 -7.85 27.79
CA GLU A 412 -11.51 -7.24 26.77
C GLU A 412 -10.79 -7.08 25.43
N PRO A 413 -11.46 -7.35 24.29
CA PRO A 413 -10.89 -7.09 22.98
C PRO A 413 -10.87 -5.58 22.69
N LYS A 414 -9.68 -5.00 22.49
CA LYS A 414 -9.49 -3.57 22.19
C LYS A 414 -8.73 -3.39 20.88
N LEU A 415 -9.12 -2.38 20.10
CA LEU A 415 -8.37 -1.89 18.95
C LEU A 415 -7.33 -0.90 19.47
N MET A 416 -6.04 -1.16 19.19
CA MET A 416 -4.94 -0.37 19.75
C MET A 416 -3.96 0.09 18.67
N GLY A 417 -3.40 1.28 18.86
CA GLY A 417 -2.27 1.78 18.10
C GLY A 417 -0.93 1.19 18.57
N LEU A 418 0.16 1.54 17.90
CA LEU A 418 1.50 1.06 18.23
C LEU A 418 1.94 1.46 19.65
N LYS A 419 1.77 2.74 20.00
CA LYS A 419 2.15 3.27 21.31
C LYS A 419 1.40 2.57 22.45
N GLU A 420 0.10 2.34 22.27
CA GLU A 420 -0.75 1.67 23.25
C GLU A 420 -0.34 0.20 23.47
N LEU A 421 -0.03 -0.53 22.39
CA LEU A 421 0.47 -1.90 22.47
C LEU A 421 1.81 -2.00 23.22
N LEU A 422 2.75 -1.10 22.91
CA LEU A 422 4.05 -1.06 23.58
C LEU A 422 3.91 -0.67 25.06
N GLN A 423 3.04 0.29 25.37
CA GLN A 423 2.78 0.69 26.74
C GLN A 423 2.18 -0.46 27.57
N ALA A 424 1.17 -1.15 27.02
CA ALA A 424 0.57 -2.32 27.65
C ALA A 424 1.61 -3.44 27.91
N PHE A 425 2.56 -3.62 26.99
CA PHE A 425 3.67 -4.55 27.18
C PHE A 425 4.65 -4.10 28.27
N ILE A 426 5.04 -2.82 28.32
CA ILE A 426 5.93 -2.28 29.37
C ILE A 426 5.31 -2.45 30.75
N ASP A 427 4.02 -2.12 30.90
CA ASP A 427 3.31 -2.26 32.17
C ASP A 427 3.24 -3.71 32.63
N PHE A 428 2.97 -4.64 31.70
CA PHE A 428 3.04 -6.08 31.96
C PHE A 428 4.45 -6.50 32.38
N ARG A 429 5.50 -6.06 31.66
CA ARG A 429 6.88 -6.43 31.96
C ARG A 429 7.34 -5.90 33.31
N CYS A 430 6.94 -4.69 33.69
CA CYS A 430 7.18 -4.16 35.04
C CYS A 430 6.59 -5.09 36.11
N SER A 431 5.34 -5.53 35.94
CA SER A 431 4.69 -6.46 36.87
C SER A 431 5.42 -7.81 36.97
N VAL A 432 5.84 -8.37 35.82
CA VAL A 432 6.59 -9.63 35.77
C VAL A 432 7.94 -9.52 36.49
N VAL A 433 8.70 -8.45 36.23
CA VAL A 433 10.00 -8.24 36.90
C VAL A 433 9.82 -8.00 38.40
N GLU A 434 8.82 -7.22 38.80
CA GLU A 434 8.52 -7.00 40.22
C GLU A 434 8.19 -8.31 40.95
N ARG A 435 7.36 -9.17 40.37
CA ARG A 435 7.05 -10.51 40.93
C ARG A 435 8.29 -11.39 41.00
N ARG A 436 9.09 -11.43 39.92
CA ARG A 436 10.33 -12.19 39.85
C ARG A 436 11.30 -11.79 40.96
N GLU A 437 11.54 -10.49 41.13
CA GLU A 437 12.50 -10.00 42.13
C GLU A 437 11.94 -10.14 43.54
N ARG A 438 10.62 -10.02 43.77
CA ARG A 438 9.99 -10.35 45.05
C ARG A 438 10.12 -11.83 45.41
N PHE A 439 9.97 -12.72 44.44
CA PHE A 439 10.15 -14.16 44.64
C PHE A 439 11.60 -14.46 45.06
N LYS A 440 12.59 -13.91 44.35
CA LYS A 440 14.01 -14.03 44.71
C LYS A 440 14.31 -13.43 46.08
N LEU A 441 13.74 -12.26 46.40
CA LEU A 441 13.90 -11.59 47.69
C LEU A 441 13.33 -12.45 48.83
N SER A 442 12.11 -12.99 48.66
CA SER A 442 11.51 -13.88 49.66
C SER A 442 12.35 -15.14 49.88
N HIS A 443 12.86 -15.75 48.81
CA HIS A 443 13.75 -16.91 48.92
C HIS A 443 15.08 -16.57 49.60
N ALA A 444 15.70 -15.44 49.25
CA ALA A 444 16.94 -14.97 49.85
C ALA A 444 16.76 -14.66 51.35
N GLN A 445 15.67 -13.99 51.72
CA GLN A 445 15.32 -13.68 53.11
C GLN A 445 15.05 -14.95 53.93
N LYS A 446 14.26 -15.89 53.41
CA LYS A 446 14.05 -17.21 54.05
C LYS A 446 15.37 -17.95 54.23
N ARG A 447 16.23 -17.97 53.21
CA ARG A 447 17.54 -18.63 53.29
C ARG A 447 18.45 -17.97 54.33
N LYS A 448 18.49 -16.64 54.36
CA LYS A 448 19.25 -15.86 55.35
C LYS A 448 18.75 -16.14 56.77
N HIS A 449 17.43 -16.13 56.98
CA HIS A 449 16.80 -16.46 58.26
C HIS A 449 17.22 -17.83 58.80
N ILE A 450 17.25 -18.85 57.93
CA ILE A 450 17.75 -20.19 58.30
C ILE A 450 19.23 -20.16 58.69
N ILE A 451 20.07 -19.46 57.92
CA ILE A 451 21.52 -19.39 58.17
C ILE A 451 21.83 -18.65 59.48
N GLU A 452 21.09 -17.60 59.81
CA GLU A 452 21.22 -16.90 61.10
C GLU A 452 20.95 -17.83 62.28
N GLY A 453 19.90 -18.67 62.18
CA GLY A 453 19.63 -19.72 63.19
C GLY A 453 20.76 -20.75 63.29
N ILE A 454 21.26 -21.23 62.14
CA ILE A 454 22.41 -22.16 62.09
C ILE A 454 23.66 -21.52 62.71
N ALA A 455 23.94 -20.25 62.45
CA ALA A 455 25.07 -19.53 63.02
C ALA A 455 24.99 -19.47 64.56
N VAL A 456 23.82 -19.10 65.10
CA VAL A 456 23.57 -19.09 66.57
C VAL A 456 23.77 -20.48 67.17
N GLY A 457 23.29 -21.53 66.48
CA GLY A 457 23.49 -22.92 66.90
C GLY A 457 24.96 -23.37 66.85
N LEU A 458 25.70 -22.96 65.82
CA LEU A 458 27.13 -23.27 65.65
C LEU A 458 28.03 -22.50 66.63
N ASP A 459 27.61 -21.35 67.13
CA ASP A 459 28.34 -20.61 68.16
C ASP A 459 28.13 -21.22 69.55
N ASN A 460 27.01 -21.93 69.76
CA ASN A 460 26.62 -22.52 71.05
C ASN A 460 26.47 -24.05 71.01
N VAL A 461 27.33 -24.75 70.28
CA VAL A 461 27.20 -26.20 69.98
C VAL A 461 27.00 -27.06 71.22
N ASP A 462 27.83 -26.87 72.26
CA ASP A 462 27.78 -27.72 73.46
C ASP A 462 26.46 -27.56 74.23
N ALA A 463 25.98 -26.33 74.36
CA ALA A 463 24.73 -26.02 75.03
C ALA A 463 23.52 -26.57 74.26
N VAL A 464 23.51 -26.39 72.94
CA VAL A 464 22.49 -26.95 72.04
C VAL A 464 22.45 -28.48 72.13
N ILE A 465 23.60 -29.17 72.13
CA ILE A 465 23.65 -30.63 72.27
C ILE A 465 23.10 -31.09 73.63
N GLN A 466 23.46 -30.40 74.72
CA GLN A 466 22.96 -30.74 76.06
C GLN A 466 21.44 -30.55 76.16
N LEU A 467 20.93 -29.46 75.59
CA LEU A 467 19.51 -29.14 75.54
C LEU A 467 18.74 -30.21 74.75
N ILE A 468 19.22 -30.58 73.56
CA ILE A 468 18.62 -31.64 72.72
C ILE A 468 18.61 -32.98 73.47
N ARG A 469 19.65 -33.30 74.24
CA ARG A 469 19.72 -34.55 75.02
C ARG A 469 18.79 -34.58 76.23
N LYS A 470 18.44 -33.42 76.80
CA LYS A 470 17.58 -33.30 77.99
C LYS A 470 16.11 -33.12 77.66
N ALA A 471 15.80 -32.44 76.55
CA ALA A 471 14.43 -32.09 76.18
C ALA A 471 13.68 -33.28 75.58
N SER A 472 12.41 -33.44 75.95
CA SER A 472 11.49 -34.39 75.28
C SER A 472 11.05 -33.89 73.90
N ALA A 473 10.92 -32.57 73.74
CA ALA A 473 10.61 -31.88 72.49
C ALA A 473 11.73 -30.86 72.17
N PRO A 474 12.78 -31.26 71.43
CA PRO A 474 13.97 -30.44 71.25
C PRO A 474 13.73 -29.17 70.42
N SER A 475 12.79 -29.18 69.47
CA SER A 475 12.43 -27.97 68.69
C SER A 475 11.87 -26.86 69.58
N ALA A 476 10.88 -27.16 70.42
CA ALA A 476 10.26 -26.18 71.32
C ALA A 476 11.25 -25.64 72.37
N ALA A 477 12.15 -26.50 72.87
CA ALA A 477 13.18 -26.08 73.83
C ALA A 477 14.17 -25.08 73.20
N LEU A 478 14.63 -25.32 71.96
CA LEU A 478 15.51 -24.40 71.23
C LEU A 478 14.84 -23.06 70.93
N GLN A 479 13.54 -23.06 70.60
CA GLN A 479 12.76 -21.83 70.40
C GLN A 479 12.72 -21.00 71.69
N SER A 480 12.44 -21.63 72.84
CA SER A 480 12.31 -20.94 74.11
C SER A 480 13.63 -20.38 74.67
N GLU A 481 14.75 -21.08 74.45
CA GLU A 481 16.04 -20.72 75.04
C GLU A 481 16.81 -19.69 74.19
N TYR A 482 16.74 -19.81 72.87
CA TYR A 482 17.50 -18.96 71.94
C TYR A 482 16.64 -17.99 71.12
N GLY A 483 15.32 -17.93 71.36
CA GLY A 483 14.41 -17.04 70.64
C GLY A 483 14.30 -17.36 69.15
N LEU A 484 14.54 -18.62 68.78
CA LEU A 484 14.54 -19.09 67.39
C LEU A 484 13.12 -19.35 66.89
N SER A 485 12.91 -19.19 65.60
CA SER A 485 11.69 -19.67 64.93
C SER A 485 11.66 -21.19 64.82
N GLU A 486 10.48 -21.75 64.56
CA GLU A 486 10.30 -23.18 64.31
C GLU A 486 11.17 -23.68 63.15
N GLU A 487 11.16 -22.98 62.01
CA GLU A 487 11.96 -23.34 60.83
C GLU A 487 13.48 -23.31 61.12
N GLN A 488 13.96 -22.36 61.94
CA GLN A 488 15.36 -22.30 62.36
C GLN A 488 15.72 -23.45 63.31
N ALA A 489 14.87 -23.73 64.29
CA ALA A 489 15.09 -24.82 65.25
C ALA A 489 15.14 -26.18 64.53
N GLU A 490 14.22 -26.43 63.59
CA GLU A 490 14.25 -27.62 62.74
C GLU A 490 15.52 -27.67 61.87
N ALA A 491 15.93 -26.55 61.28
CA ALA A 491 17.14 -26.49 60.48
C ALA A 491 18.40 -26.83 61.30
N ILE A 492 18.48 -26.39 62.57
CA ILE A 492 19.57 -26.76 63.49
C ILE A 492 19.55 -28.26 63.78
N LEU A 493 18.37 -28.83 64.06
CA LEU A 493 18.21 -30.26 64.31
C LEU A 493 18.58 -31.11 63.08
N ALA A 494 18.39 -30.58 61.88
CA ALA A 494 18.75 -31.22 60.62
C ALA A 494 20.26 -31.12 60.28
N ILE A 495 21.08 -30.41 61.07
CA ILE A 495 22.51 -30.29 60.82
C ILE A 495 23.20 -31.65 61.02
N SER A 496 23.92 -32.09 59.99
CA SER A 496 24.85 -33.23 60.11
C SER A 496 26.11 -32.84 60.88
N PHE A 497 26.64 -33.72 61.73
CA PHE A 497 27.91 -33.53 62.45
C PHE A 497 29.09 -33.10 61.55
N ARG A 498 29.08 -33.46 60.25
CA ARG A 498 30.11 -33.05 59.28
C ARG A 498 30.19 -31.52 59.09
N ARG A 499 29.09 -30.81 59.36
CA ARG A 499 28.96 -29.35 59.20
C ARG A 499 29.43 -28.55 60.41
N LEU A 500 29.91 -29.20 61.47
CA LEU A 500 30.45 -28.54 62.67
C LEU A 500 31.92 -28.10 62.52
N THR A 501 32.57 -28.42 61.40
CA THR A 501 33.97 -28.04 61.17
C THR A 501 34.12 -26.51 60.98
N ALA A 502 35.29 -25.96 61.33
CA ALA A 502 35.56 -24.53 61.20
C ALA A 502 35.42 -24.02 59.75
N LEU A 503 35.76 -24.85 58.76
CA LEU A 503 35.61 -24.52 57.34
C LEU A 503 34.13 -24.39 56.94
N GLU A 504 33.26 -25.27 57.43
CA GLU A 504 31.83 -25.21 57.17
C GLU A 504 31.18 -24.01 57.89
N ARG A 505 31.62 -23.68 59.11
CA ARG A 505 31.21 -22.45 59.79
C ARG A 505 31.52 -21.21 58.93
N LYS A 506 32.73 -21.12 58.38
CA LYS A 506 33.12 -20.01 57.50
C LYS A 506 32.25 -19.94 56.23
N LYS A 507 31.86 -21.08 55.65
CA LYS A 507 30.94 -21.09 54.50
C LYS A 507 29.59 -20.48 54.84
N PHE A 508 29.04 -20.75 56.02
CA PHE A 508 27.77 -20.15 56.44
C PHE A 508 27.89 -18.64 56.69
N THR A 509 29.01 -18.17 57.25
CA THR A 509 29.23 -16.73 57.42
C THR A 509 29.39 -16.02 56.08
N ASP A 510 30.13 -16.62 55.13
CA ASP A 510 30.32 -16.08 53.78
C ASP A 510 29.00 -16.13 52.97
N GLU A 511 28.18 -17.17 53.17
CA GLU A 511 26.84 -17.26 52.57
C GLU A 511 25.90 -16.18 53.13
N SER A 512 25.93 -15.91 54.44
CA SER A 512 25.12 -14.88 55.09
C SER A 512 25.48 -13.47 54.60
N SER A 513 26.78 -13.15 54.46
CA SER A 513 27.23 -11.87 53.92
C SER A 513 26.79 -11.70 52.47
N SER A 514 26.99 -12.73 51.63
CA SER A 514 26.53 -12.71 50.23
C SER A 514 25.02 -12.54 50.10
N LEU A 515 24.22 -13.23 50.90
CA LEU A 515 22.76 -13.07 50.91
C LEU A 515 22.34 -11.68 51.37
N THR A 516 23.04 -11.08 52.33
CA THR A 516 22.77 -9.71 52.77
C THR A 516 23.04 -8.70 51.65
N GLU A 517 24.13 -8.87 50.89
CA GLU A 517 24.39 -8.07 49.69
C GLU A 517 23.34 -8.28 48.59
N GLN A 518 22.87 -9.51 48.40
CA GLN A 518 21.82 -9.81 47.41
C GLN A 518 20.48 -9.16 47.81
N ILE A 519 20.08 -9.28 49.08
CA ILE A 519 18.84 -8.69 49.59
C ILE A 519 18.87 -7.18 49.44
N THR A 520 19.96 -6.51 49.83
CA THR A 520 20.07 -5.04 49.67
C THR A 520 19.99 -4.60 48.21
N LYS A 521 20.61 -5.34 47.28
CA LYS A 521 20.47 -5.09 45.84
C LYS A 521 19.03 -5.26 45.34
N LEU A 522 18.35 -6.32 45.79
CA LEU A 522 16.96 -6.60 45.39
C LEU A 522 15.99 -5.56 45.97
N GLU A 523 16.16 -5.15 47.23
CA GLU A 523 15.38 -4.09 47.86
C GLU A 523 15.60 -2.74 47.17
N GLN A 524 16.85 -2.42 46.81
CA GLN A 524 17.16 -1.21 46.04
C GLN A 524 16.51 -1.23 44.66
N LEU A 525 16.50 -2.38 43.98
CA LEU A 525 15.82 -2.54 42.69
C LEU A 525 14.31 -2.32 42.83
N LEU A 526 13.68 -2.97 43.81
CA LEU A 526 12.24 -2.88 44.07
C LEU A 526 11.80 -1.50 44.61
N SER A 527 12.72 -0.71 45.15
CA SER A 527 12.41 0.62 45.71
C SER A 527 11.93 1.64 44.68
N SER A 528 12.29 1.47 43.39
CA SER A 528 11.93 2.44 42.35
C SER A 528 11.60 1.78 41.02
N ARG A 529 10.49 2.21 40.40
CA ARG A 529 10.08 1.81 39.05
C ARG A 529 11.14 2.14 38.00
N THR A 530 11.91 3.22 38.16
CA THR A 530 12.99 3.58 37.23
C THR A 530 14.12 2.56 37.21
N ASN A 531 14.40 1.89 38.33
CA ASN A 531 15.42 0.83 38.38
C ASN A 531 14.93 -0.43 37.65
N ILE A 532 13.63 -0.75 37.79
CA ILE A 532 12.98 -1.85 37.05
C ILE A 532 13.04 -1.57 35.54
N LEU A 533 12.70 -0.35 35.11
CA LEU A 533 12.76 0.03 33.70
C LEU A 533 14.17 -0.08 33.11
N LYS A 534 15.20 0.37 33.85
CA LYS A 534 16.61 0.20 33.46
C LYS A 534 17.01 -1.27 33.32
N LEU A 535 16.53 -2.13 34.22
CA LEU A 535 16.77 -3.57 34.10
C LEU A 535 16.09 -4.15 32.85
N ILE A 536 14.84 -3.76 32.58
CA ILE A 536 14.11 -4.19 31.39
C ILE A 536 14.86 -3.79 30.11
N GLU A 537 15.38 -2.55 30.06
CA GLU A 537 16.20 -2.05 28.96
C GLU A 537 17.47 -2.90 28.76
N GLN A 538 18.23 -3.15 29.83
CA GLN A 538 19.45 -3.98 29.79
C GLN A 538 19.15 -5.40 29.29
N GLU A 539 18.08 -6.01 29.80
CA GLU A 539 17.62 -7.33 29.38
C GLU A 539 17.19 -7.37 27.90
N ALA A 540 16.54 -6.32 27.41
CA ALA A 540 16.11 -6.22 26.02
C ALA A 540 17.32 -6.04 25.07
N ILE A 541 18.31 -5.23 25.46
CA ILE A 541 19.56 -5.05 24.70
C ILE A 541 20.36 -6.36 24.64
N GLU A 542 20.44 -7.11 25.74
CA GLU A 542 21.11 -8.43 25.73
C GLU A 542 20.48 -9.38 24.71
N LEU A 543 19.14 -9.38 24.61
CA LEU A 543 18.42 -10.20 23.63
C LEU A 543 18.62 -9.69 22.20
N LYS A 544 18.67 -8.37 22.00
CA LYS A 544 19.00 -7.74 20.70
C LYS A 544 20.38 -8.19 20.23
N ASP A 545 21.41 -8.07 21.07
CA ASP A 545 22.79 -8.41 20.70
C ASP A 545 22.96 -9.89 20.35
N ARG A 546 22.18 -10.76 21.00
CA ARG A 546 22.24 -12.21 20.78
C ARG A 546 21.44 -12.70 19.57
N PHE A 547 20.32 -12.06 19.25
CA PHE A 547 19.33 -12.61 18.30
C PHE A 547 18.87 -11.65 17.19
N SER A 548 19.46 -10.45 17.09
CA SER A 548 19.09 -9.49 16.04
C SER A 548 19.31 -10.05 14.64
N THR A 549 18.41 -9.70 13.72
CA THR A 549 18.50 -10.04 12.31
C THR A 549 18.30 -8.79 11.46
N PRO A 550 18.98 -8.67 10.30
CA PRO A 550 18.78 -7.52 9.43
C PRO A 550 17.35 -7.48 8.90
N ARG A 551 16.88 -6.27 8.59
CA ARG A 551 15.58 -6.02 7.96
C ARG A 551 15.51 -6.73 6.59
N ARG A 552 14.39 -7.37 6.28
CA ARG A 552 14.16 -8.03 4.98
C ARG A 552 13.35 -7.17 4.03
N SER A 553 12.30 -6.54 4.55
CA SER A 553 11.37 -5.74 3.76
C SER A 553 11.92 -4.34 3.49
N VAL A 554 11.91 -3.91 2.23
CA VAL A 554 12.41 -2.60 1.80
C VAL A 554 11.25 -1.60 1.70
N LEU A 555 11.45 -0.35 2.08
CA LEU A 555 10.46 0.71 1.89
C LEU A 555 10.78 1.50 0.62
N GLU A 556 9.75 1.80 -0.17
CA GLU A 556 9.84 2.76 -1.28
C GLU A 556 8.83 3.90 -1.08
N ASP A 557 9.34 5.13 -1.07
CA ASP A 557 8.58 6.38 -0.92
C ASP A 557 7.91 6.83 -2.25
N SER A 558 7.18 5.92 -2.90
CA SER A 558 6.38 6.25 -4.09
C SER A 558 4.91 6.48 -3.74
N ASP A 559 4.24 7.38 -4.47
CA ASP A 559 2.87 7.76 -4.20
C ASP A 559 1.91 6.56 -4.38
N SER A 560 1.24 6.18 -3.28
CA SER A 560 0.08 5.27 -3.17
C SER A 560 0.20 3.81 -3.65
N GLY A 561 1.23 3.41 -4.40
CA GLY A 561 1.35 2.04 -4.94
C GLY A 561 0.24 1.63 -5.91
N ASP A 562 -0.72 2.53 -6.18
CA ASP A 562 -1.76 2.37 -7.17
C ASP A 562 -1.14 2.61 -8.55
N LEU A 563 -1.23 1.62 -9.43
CA LEU A 563 -0.76 1.73 -10.81
C LEU A 563 -1.85 2.40 -11.65
N ASP A 564 -1.51 3.52 -12.27
CA ASP A 564 -2.44 4.23 -13.15
C ASP A 564 -2.57 3.48 -14.48
N ASP A 565 -3.67 3.72 -15.19
CA ASP A 565 -3.86 3.18 -16.55
C ASP A 565 -2.72 3.58 -17.51
N ILE A 566 -2.02 4.67 -17.23
CA ILE A 566 -0.88 5.11 -18.06
C ILE A 566 0.34 4.20 -17.93
N ASP A 567 0.58 3.60 -16.76
CA ASP A 567 1.75 2.77 -16.47
C ASP A 567 1.66 1.39 -17.14
N VAL A 568 0.45 1.02 -17.57
CA VAL A 568 0.10 -0.24 -18.21
C VAL A 568 0.09 -0.14 -19.74
N ILE A 569 -0.01 1.07 -20.29
CA ILE A 569 -0.19 1.30 -21.73
C ILE A 569 1.14 1.74 -22.34
N PRO A 570 1.61 1.12 -23.42
CA PRO A 570 2.87 1.51 -24.04
C PRO A 570 2.74 2.89 -24.70
N ASN A 571 3.78 3.71 -24.58
CA ASN A 571 3.77 5.06 -25.16
C ASN A 571 4.12 5.05 -26.66
N GLU A 572 3.32 4.35 -27.46
CA GLU A 572 3.54 4.21 -28.91
C GLU A 572 3.05 5.43 -29.68
N GLU A 573 3.65 5.67 -30.85
CA GLU A 573 3.16 6.66 -31.82
C GLU A 573 1.86 6.20 -32.48
N MET A 574 0.92 7.15 -32.64
CA MET A 574 -0.41 6.90 -33.17
C MET A 574 -0.83 8.02 -34.10
N LEU A 575 -1.57 7.66 -35.16
CA LEU A 575 -2.23 8.61 -36.05
C LEU A 575 -3.68 8.81 -35.62
N MET A 576 -4.07 10.06 -35.45
CA MET A 576 -5.41 10.50 -35.10
C MET A 576 -6.08 11.15 -36.30
N ALA A 577 -7.34 10.75 -36.54
CA ALA A 577 -8.17 11.26 -37.63
C ALA A 577 -9.50 11.73 -37.08
N ILE A 578 -9.91 12.95 -37.48
CA ILE A 578 -11.03 13.67 -36.88
C ILE A 578 -11.91 14.27 -37.97
N SER A 579 -13.23 14.19 -37.78
CA SER A 579 -14.22 14.80 -38.66
C SER A 579 -14.88 16.04 -38.06
N GLU A 580 -15.48 16.88 -38.91
CA GLU A 580 -16.20 18.10 -38.50
C GLU A 580 -17.38 17.78 -37.56
N LYS A 581 -18.07 16.65 -37.79
CA LYS A 581 -19.14 16.16 -36.91
C LYS A 581 -18.62 15.51 -35.61
N GLY A 582 -17.33 15.65 -35.31
CA GLY A 582 -16.74 15.20 -34.05
C GLY A 582 -16.48 13.71 -33.96
N TYR A 583 -16.39 12.98 -35.09
CA TYR A 583 -15.93 11.59 -35.06
C TYR A 583 -14.42 11.54 -34.95
N VAL A 584 -13.95 10.82 -33.93
CA VAL A 584 -12.52 10.66 -33.66
C VAL A 584 -12.17 9.18 -33.73
N LYS A 585 -11.04 8.88 -34.37
CA LYS A 585 -10.43 7.54 -34.35
C LYS A 585 -8.90 7.62 -34.27
N ARG A 586 -8.30 6.65 -33.58
CA ARG A 586 -6.85 6.42 -33.61
C ARG A 586 -6.52 5.21 -34.48
N MET A 587 -5.36 5.26 -35.15
CA MET A 587 -4.84 4.21 -36.03
C MET A 587 -3.33 4.10 -35.82
N LYS A 588 -2.76 2.92 -36.05
CA LYS A 588 -1.30 2.75 -36.05
C LYS A 588 -0.68 3.40 -37.30
N PRO A 589 0.44 4.13 -37.19
CA PRO A 589 1.13 4.71 -38.35
C PRO A 589 1.47 3.67 -39.42
N ASP A 590 1.82 2.45 -39.00
CA ASP A 590 2.11 1.29 -39.85
C ASP A 590 1.00 0.94 -40.85
N THR A 591 -0.24 1.37 -40.61
CA THR A 591 -1.35 1.21 -41.56
C THR A 591 -1.04 1.89 -42.91
N PHE A 592 -0.20 2.94 -42.88
CA PHE A 592 0.19 3.76 -44.01
C PHE A 592 1.66 3.50 -44.38
N ASN A 593 1.92 2.35 -45.02
CA ASN A 593 3.26 2.01 -45.53
C ASN A 593 3.87 3.14 -46.37
N LEU A 594 5.18 3.31 -46.23
CA LEU A 594 5.97 4.22 -47.07
C LEU A 594 5.72 3.92 -48.56
N GLN A 595 5.48 4.97 -49.34
CA GLN A 595 5.20 4.90 -50.76
C GLN A 595 6.18 5.78 -51.55
N ASN A 596 6.65 5.26 -52.70
CA ASN A 596 7.56 5.98 -53.60
C ASN A 596 6.83 7.13 -54.32
N ARG A 597 7.60 8.17 -54.68
CA ARG A 597 7.08 9.35 -55.39
C ARG A 597 6.30 8.94 -56.66
N GLY A 598 5.10 9.48 -56.84
CA GLY A 598 4.23 9.18 -58.00
C GLY A 598 3.21 8.04 -57.81
N THR A 599 3.18 7.37 -56.65
CA THR A 599 2.14 6.39 -56.31
C THR A 599 0.94 7.02 -55.59
N ILE A 600 -0.27 6.49 -55.85
CA ILE A 600 -1.51 6.96 -55.23
C ILE A 600 -1.55 6.53 -53.76
N GLY A 601 -1.55 7.53 -52.86
CA GLY A 601 -1.64 7.38 -51.41
C GLY A 601 -2.82 6.53 -50.93
N LYS A 602 -2.63 5.79 -49.84
CA LYS A 602 -3.74 5.11 -49.15
C LYS A 602 -4.65 6.14 -48.47
N SER A 603 -5.90 6.26 -48.94
CA SER A 603 -6.93 7.09 -48.28
C SER A 603 -7.25 6.60 -46.86
N VAL A 604 -7.55 7.51 -45.94
CA VAL A 604 -7.85 7.29 -44.51
C VAL A 604 -9.20 6.57 -44.27
N GLY A 605 -9.94 6.26 -45.33
CA GLY A 605 -11.18 5.49 -45.29
C GLY A 605 -12.42 6.32 -45.60
N LYS A 606 -13.61 5.70 -45.53
CA LYS A 606 -14.89 6.37 -45.79
C LYS A 606 -15.38 7.09 -44.54
N LEU A 607 -15.71 8.36 -44.70
CA LEU A 607 -16.43 9.14 -43.69
C LEU A 607 -17.93 8.82 -43.70
N ARG A 608 -18.65 9.25 -42.67
CA ARG A 608 -20.12 9.17 -42.66
C ARG A 608 -20.72 10.07 -43.74
N VAL A 609 -21.97 9.79 -44.09
CA VAL A 609 -22.73 10.59 -45.06
C VAL A 609 -22.85 12.03 -44.53
N ASP A 610 -22.57 13.01 -45.40
CA ASP A 610 -22.48 14.44 -45.10
C ASP A 610 -21.43 14.81 -44.04
N ASP A 611 -20.31 14.09 -43.97
CA ASP A 611 -19.20 14.39 -43.05
C ASP A 611 -17.89 14.61 -43.83
N THR A 612 -17.07 15.54 -43.36
CA THR A 612 -15.79 15.93 -43.95
C THR A 612 -14.68 15.82 -42.91
N MET A 613 -13.44 15.59 -43.38
CA MET A 613 -12.29 15.52 -42.49
C MET A 613 -11.94 16.91 -41.99
N SER A 614 -11.80 17.07 -40.66
CA SER A 614 -11.39 18.33 -40.06
C SER A 614 -9.87 18.44 -39.91
N ASP A 615 -9.23 17.45 -39.28
CA ASP A 615 -7.80 17.52 -38.95
C ASP A 615 -7.14 16.12 -38.83
N PHE A 616 -5.82 16.10 -38.97
CA PHE A 616 -4.95 14.92 -38.82
C PHE A 616 -3.77 15.24 -37.92
N LEU A 617 -3.49 14.34 -36.99
CA LEU A 617 -2.43 14.55 -36.02
C LEU A 617 -1.71 13.25 -35.70
N VAL A 618 -0.39 13.33 -35.51
CA VAL A 618 0.42 12.25 -34.94
C VAL A 618 0.74 12.62 -33.50
N CYS A 619 0.54 11.69 -32.58
CA CYS A 619 0.90 11.83 -31.17
C CYS A 619 1.27 10.50 -30.56
N HIS A 620 1.88 10.56 -29.38
CA HIS A 620 2.08 9.37 -28.57
C HIS A 620 0.83 9.02 -27.77
N ALA A 621 0.74 7.77 -27.31
CA ALA A 621 -0.41 7.26 -26.55
C ALA A 621 -0.70 8.07 -25.27
N HIS A 622 0.34 8.57 -24.61
CA HIS A 622 0.24 9.28 -23.34
C HIS A 622 -0.08 10.77 -23.48
N ASP A 623 0.10 11.33 -24.67
CA ASP A 623 -0.10 12.76 -24.93
C ASP A 623 -1.55 13.18 -24.68
N HIS A 624 -1.71 14.43 -24.23
CA HIS A 624 -3.02 15.04 -24.09
C HIS A 624 -3.46 15.62 -25.43
N VAL A 625 -4.68 15.27 -25.83
CA VAL A 625 -5.32 15.79 -27.03
C VAL A 625 -6.41 16.76 -26.60
N LEU A 626 -6.30 18.00 -27.06
CA LEU A 626 -7.29 19.03 -26.84
C LEU A 626 -8.12 19.26 -28.10
N PHE A 627 -9.43 19.16 -27.96
CA PHE A 627 -10.39 19.43 -29.03
C PHE A 627 -11.13 20.73 -28.72
N PHE A 628 -11.10 21.68 -29.64
CA PHE A 628 -11.74 22.98 -29.47
C PHE A 628 -12.89 23.18 -30.45
N SER A 629 -14.00 23.70 -29.91
CA SER A 629 -15.17 24.08 -30.68
C SER A 629 -15.20 25.57 -31.03
N ASP A 630 -15.98 25.92 -32.04
CA ASP A 630 -16.20 27.31 -32.46
C ASP A 630 -16.92 28.17 -31.40
N ARG A 631 -17.60 27.54 -30.43
CA ARG A 631 -18.21 28.20 -29.26
C ARG A 631 -17.27 28.35 -28.06
N GLY A 632 -15.99 28.02 -28.21
CA GLY A 632 -14.99 28.15 -27.15
C GLY A 632 -15.10 27.07 -26.07
N ILE A 633 -15.61 25.88 -26.41
CA ILE A 633 -15.61 24.70 -25.55
C ILE A 633 -14.35 23.89 -25.85
N VAL A 634 -13.66 23.41 -24.81
CA VAL A 634 -12.53 22.49 -24.90
C VAL A 634 -12.89 21.13 -24.32
N TYR A 635 -12.52 20.08 -25.03
CA TYR A 635 -12.53 18.70 -24.56
C TYR A 635 -11.07 18.24 -24.45
N SER A 636 -10.71 17.62 -23.32
CA SER A 636 -9.35 17.11 -23.09
C SER A 636 -9.43 15.61 -22.82
N THR A 637 -8.69 14.82 -23.60
CA THR A 637 -8.57 13.38 -23.39
C THR A 637 -7.15 12.92 -23.71
N ARG A 638 -6.71 11.82 -23.10
CA ARG A 638 -5.43 11.20 -23.49
C ARG A 638 -5.60 10.41 -24.77
N ALA A 639 -4.59 10.39 -25.62
CA ALA A 639 -4.68 9.76 -26.93
C ALA A 639 -5.08 8.27 -26.85
N TYR A 640 -4.57 7.52 -25.87
CA TYR A 640 -4.92 6.10 -25.70
C TYR A 640 -6.40 5.86 -25.36
N LYS A 641 -7.11 6.83 -24.77
CA LYS A 641 -8.54 6.71 -24.41
C LYS A 641 -9.46 6.76 -25.63
N ILE A 642 -8.93 7.17 -26.77
CA ILE A 642 -9.63 7.18 -28.06
C ILE A 642 -9.58 5.75 -28.63
N PRO A 643 -10.67 5.24 -29.22
CA PRO A 643 -10.72 3.85 -29.66
C PRO A 643 -9.86 3.65 -30.92
N GLU A 644 -9.04 2.59 -30.89
CA GLU A 644 -8.35 2.13 -32.10
C GLU A 644 -9.37 1.61 -33.09
N CYS A 645 -9.29 2.11 -34.32
CA CYS A 645 -10.19 1.70 -35.39
C CYS A 645 -9.37 1.34 -36.62
N SER A 646 -9.90 0.42 -37.42
CA SER A 646 -9.35 0.23 -38.77
C SER A 646 -9.62 1.47 -39.63
N ARG A 647 -8.83 1.62 -40.69
CA ARG A 647 -8.98 2.69 -41.69
C ARG A 647 -10.42 2.84 -42.18
N ASN A 648 -11.12 1.74 -42.43
CA ASN A 648 -12.47 1.77 -43.01
C ASN A 648 -13.58 2.14 -42.01
N ALA A 649 -13.31 2.13 -40.71
CA ALA A 649 -14.29 2.51 -39.70
C ALA A 649 -14.37 4.04 -39.57
N ALA A 650 -15.58 4.56 -39.31
CA ALA A 650 -15.85 5.98 -39.19
C ALA A 650 -15.37 6.59 -37.86
N GLY A 651 -15.03 5.77 -36.86
CA GLY A 651 -14.66 6.23 -35.52
C GLY A 651 -15.84 6.40 -34.56
N THR A 652 -15.58 7.04 -33.41
CA THR A 652 -16.60 7.27 -32.36
C THR A 652 -16.85 8.77 -32.20
N PRO A 653 -18.11 9.21 -32.03
CA PRO A 653 -18.41 10.63 -31.86
C PRO A 653 -18.03 11.13 -30.46
N LEU A 654 -17.58 12.38 -30.37
CA LEU A 654 -17.56 13.16 -29.14
C LEU A 654 -18.96 13.71 -28.85
N VAL A 655 -19.37 13.77 -27.57
CA VAL A 655 -20.66 14.36 -27.20
C VAL A 655 -20.60 15.88 -27.33
N GLN A 656 -21.15 16.40 -28.43
CA GLN A 656 -21.22 17.84 -28.73
C GLN A 656 -22.60 18.42 -28.41
N ASN A 657 -22.64 19.72 -28.13
CA ASN A 657 -23.91 20.45 -28.04
C ASN A 657 -24.48 20.73 -29.44
N SER A 658 -25.80 20.86 -29.57
CA SER A 658 -26.44 21.13 -30.86
C SER A 658 -25.95 22.44 -31.49
N GLY A 659 -25.37 22.33 -32.69
CA GLY A 659 -24.82 23.44 -33.48
C GLY A 659 -23.43 23.93 -33.03
N ASP A 660 -22.69 23.12 -32.29
CA ASP A 660 -21.29 23.32 -31.93
C ASP A 660 -20.41 22.56 -32.95
N GLU A 661 -19.46 23.23 -33.59
CA GLU A 661 -18.58 22.62 -34.60
C GLU A 661 -17.16 22.48 -34.06
N LEU A 662 -16.59 21.28 -34.17
CA LEU A 662 -15.20 21.05 -33.80
C LEU A 662 -14.28 21.52 -34.92
N LYS A 663 -13.37 22.44 -34.62
CA LYS A 663 -12.52 23.08 -35.64
C LYS A 663 -11.04 22.85 -35.45
N TRP A 664 -10.56 22.81 -34.21
CA TRP A 664 -9.13 22.71 -33.93
C TRP A 664 -8.84 21.55 -33.00
N VAL A 665 -7.83 20.76 -33.35
CA VAL A 665 -7.35 19.67 -32.51
C VAL A 665 -5.84 19.72 -32.44
N ARG A 666 -5.30 19.75 -31.23
CA ARG A 666 -3.85 19.85 -31.03
C ARG A 666 -3.42 18.95 -29.86
N CYS A 667 -2.20 18.44 -29.94
CA CYS A 667 -1.57 17.70 -28.86
C CYS A 667 -0.70 18.60 -28.01
N CYS A 668 -0.87 18.50 -26.70
CA CYS A 668 -0.09 19.18 -25.69
C CYS A 668 0.54 18.18 -24.72
N SER A 669 1.69 18.56 -24.19
CA SER A 669 2.17 18.10 -22.89
C SER A 669 1.52 18.91 -21.77
N SER A 670 1.55 18.40 -20.53
CA SER A 670 0.97 19.08 -19.36
C SER A 670 1.53 20.49 -19.16
N ASP A 671 2.81 20.70 -19.49
CA ASP A 671 3.54 21.96 -19.28
C ASP A 671 3.34 23.00 -20.40
N ASP A 672 2.67 22.64 -21.49
CA ASP A 672 2.47 23.54 -22.63
C ASP A 672 1.42 24.61 -22.31
N LEU A 673 1.49 25.72 -23.04
CA LEU A 673 0.50 26.80 -22.97
C LEU A 673 -0.44 26.73 -24.18
N VAL A 674 -1.72 26.98 -23.95
CA VAL A 674 -2.70 27.15 -25.02
C VAL A 674 -3.03 28.63 -25.18
N ALA A 675 -2.86 29.15 -26.40
CA ALA A 675 -3.29 30.47 -26.81
C ALA A 675 -4.59 30.36 -27.60
N MET A 676 -5.62 31.10 -27.19
CA MET A 676 -6.94 31.11 -27.82
C MET A 676 -7.32 32.54 -28.16
N ALA A 677 -7.96 32.74 -29.31
CA ALA A 677 -8.44 34.04 -29.74
C ALA A 677 -9.89 34.00 -30.23
N SER A 678 -10.69 35.04 -29.92
CA SER A 678 -12.04 35.21 -30.46
C SER A 678 -12.05 36.05 -31.74
N GLN A 679 -13.16 36.04 -32.49
CA GLN A 679 -13.31 36.85 -33.71
C GLN A 679 -13.25 38.36 -33.42
N ASN A 680 -13.65 38.78 -32.21
CA ASN A 680 -13.48 40.15 -31.74
C ASN A 680 -12.05 40.47 -31.23
N GLY A 681 -11.10 39.54 -31.41
CA GLY A 681 -9.68 39.60 -31.01
C GLY A 681 -9.41 39.83 -29.54
N MET A 682 -10.26 39.22 -28.71
CA MET A 682 -9.89 38.90 -27.35
C MET A 682 -9.00 37.65 -27.33
N VAL A 683 -8.01 37.60 -26.42
CA VAL A 683 -7.02 36.52 -26.34
C VAL A 683 -6.93 35.99 -24.91
N VAL A 684 -6.99 34.68 -24.77
CA VAL A 684 -6.76 33.94 -23.52
C VAL A 684 -5.52 33.08 -23.71
N LEU A 685 -4.57 33.20 -22.78
CA LEU A 685 -3.44 32.29 -22.68
C LEU A 685 -3.58 31.51 -21.37
N SER A 686 -3.47 30.18 -21.41
CA SER A 686 -3.67 29.30 -20.26
C SER A 686 -2.72 28.11 -20.27
N THR A 687 -2.49 27.48 -19.13
CA THR A 687 -1.72 26.23 -19.04
C THR A 687 -2.59 25.04 -19.44
N CYS A 688 -2.00 24.06 -20.15
CA CYS A 688 -2.71 22.86 -20.55
C CYS A 688 -3.07 21.96 -19.36
N ASP A 689 -2.28 21.97 -18.28
CA ASP A 689 -2.59 21.34 -16.99
C ASP A 689 -3.92 21.84 -16.38
N GLY A 690 -4.29 23.10 -16.64
CA GLY A 690 -5.57 23.66 -16.20
C GLY A 690 -6.80 23.01 -16.85
N VAL A 691 -6.62 22.21 -17.91
CA VAL A 691 -7.68 21.53 -18.64
C VAL A 691 -7.84 20.09 -18.15
N ARG A 692 -8.72 19.89 -17.16
CA ARG A 692 -9.03 18.55 -16.63
C ARG A 692 -9.35 17.57 -17.75
N THR A 693 -8.75 16.37 -17.69
CA THR A 693 -9.13 15.28 -18.57
C THR A 693 -10.56 14.85 -18.28
N LEU A 694 -11.38 14.84 -19.32
CA LEU A 694 -12.78 14.50 -19.20
C LEU A 694 -13.10 13.24 -20.01
N SER A 695 -14.15 12.54 -19.58
CA SER A 695 -14.71 11.45 -20.38
C SER A 695 -15.35 12.00 -21.66
N ARG A 696 -15.33 11.20 -22.73
CA ARG A 696 -15.93 11.53 -24.04
C ARG A 696 -17.42 11.88 -23.98
N ASN A 697 -18.11 11.43 -22.93
CA ASN A 697 -19.55 11.67 -22.72
C ASN A 697 -19.86 12.99 -21.99
N THR A 698 -18.87 13.83 -21.74
CA THR A 698 -19.05 15.13 -21.08
C THR A 698 -19.27 16.24 -22.09
N LYS A 699 -19.92 17.33 -21.66
CA LYS A 699 -20.18 18.52 -22.50
C LYS A 699 -18.96 19.44 -22.69
N GLY A 700 -17.77 19.00 -22.28
CA GLY A 700 -16.54 19.81 -22.30
C GLY A 700 -16.51 20.92 -21.24
N VAL A 701 -15.39 21.63 -21.18
CA VAL A 701 -15.17 22.81 -20.32
C VAL A 701 -15.23 24.07 -21.18
N THR A 702 -15.79 25.16 -20.66
CA THR A 702 -15.69 26.47 -21.33
C THR A 702 -14.24 26.96 -21.28
N ALA A 703 -13.55 26.95 -22.42
CA ALA A 703 -12.18 27.40 -22.54
C ALA A 703 -12.10 28.93 -22.50
N MET A 704 -12.96 29.59 -23.29
CA MET A 704 -13.05 31.04 -23.42
C MET A 704 -14.51 31.49 -23.32
N ARG A 705 -14.78 32.54 -22.54
CA ARG A 705 -16.13 33.11 -22.43
C ARG A 705 -16.36 34.14 -23.54
N LEU A 706 -17.12 33.74 -24.55
CA LEU A 706 -17.50 34.58 -25.68
C LEU A 706 -18.73 35.45 -25.34
N LYS A 707 -18.77 36.69 -25.82
CA LYS A 707 -19.89 37.64 -25.62
C LYS A 707 -20.60 37.92 -26.96
N ASN A 708 -21.89 38.23 -26.95
CA ASN A 708 -22.61 38.82 -28.11
C ASN A 708 -22.39 38.12 -29.46
N ALA A 709 -22.81 36.86 -29.62
CA ALA A 709 -22.66 36.08 -30.86
C ALA A 709 -21.22 35.95 -31.40
N ASP A 710 -20.20 36.30 -30.61
CA ASP A 710 -18.78 36.08 -30.90
C ASP A 710 -18.47 34.57 -30.94
N LYS A 711 -17.48 34.21 -31.75
CA LYS A 711 -17.00 32.85 -31.95
C LYS A 711 -15.50 32.78 -31.71
N MET A 712 -14.99 31.59 -31.43
CA MET A 712 -13.56 31.38 -31.43
C MET A 712 -13.03 31.52 -32.87
N ALA A 713 -11.91 32.22 -33.04
CA ALA A 713 -11.27 32.46 -34.34
C ALA A 713 -10.09 31.53 -34.58
N SER A 714 -9.28 31.28 -33.54
CA SER A 714 -8.20 30.30 -33.61
C SER A 714 -7.74 29.86 -32.22
N MET A 715 -7.00 28.75 -32.20
CA MET A 715 -6.18 28.36 -31.07
C MET A 715 -4.84 27.81 -31.56
N ASP A 716 -3.82 27.91 -30.71
CA ASP A 716 -2.49 27.37 -30.97
C ASP A 716 -1.83 26.91 -29.66
N ILE A 717 -0.88 25.98 -29.77
CA ILE A 717 -0.11 25.47 -28.62
C ILE A 717 1.28 26.09 -28.65
N ILE A 718 1.72 26.57 -27.50
CA ILE A 718 3.05 27.09 -27.26
C ILE A 718 3.80 26.06 -26.41
N PRO A 719 4.79 25.36 -26.98
CA PRO A 719 5.63 24.42 -26.26
C PRO A 719 6.31 25.04 -25.04
N SER A 720 6.43 24.25 -23.97
CA SER A 720 7.07 24.66 -22.70
C SER A 720 8.54 25.09 -22.84
N SER A 721 9.27 24.57 -23.83
CA SER A 721 10.66 24.95 -24.12
C SER A 721 10.81 26.46 -24.39
N LEU A 722 9.86 27.05 -25.10
CA LEU A 722 9.89 28.47 -25.47
C LEU A 722 9.52 29.38 -24.29
N ARG A 723 8.86 28.84 -23.28
CA ARG A 723 8.53 29.58 -22.07
C ARG A 723 9.77 29.88 -21.23
N LYS A 724 10.69 28.92 -21.11
CA LYS A 724 11.95 29.09 -20.37
C LYS A 724 12.82 30.19 -20.99
N ASP A 725 12.87 30.27 -22.32
CA ASP A 725 13.60 31.33 -23.03
C ASP A 725 13.00 32.74 -22.82
N ILE A 726 11.70 32.82 -22.55
CA ILE A 726 10.98 34.08 -22.24
C ILE A 726 11.24 34.51 -20.79
N GLU A 727 11.24 33.57 -19.84
CA GLU A 727 11.46 33.85 -18.41
C GLU A 727 12.95 34.22 -18.14
N VAL A 728 13.93 33.50 -18.73
CA VAL A 728 15.37 33.77 -18.55
C VAL A 728 15.79 35.14 -19.11
N LYS A 729 15.25 35.56 -20.27
CA LYS A 729 15.58 36.87 -20.87
C LYS A 729 14.91 38.05 -20.17
N SER A 730 13.93 37.80 -19.31
CA SER A 730 13.19 38.86 -18.60
C SER A 730 13.90 39.37 -17.35
N GLU A 731 14.88 38.65 -16.80
CA GLU A 731 15.66 39.06 -15.63
C GLU A 731 16.90 39.93 -15.99
N GLU A 732 17.38 39.90 -17.24
CA GLU A 732 18.61 40.61 -17.66
C GLU A 732 18.38 41.83 -18.59
N ALA A 733 17.15 42.15 -19.00
CA ALA A 733 16.90 43.17 -20.04
C ALA A 733 16.45 44.54 -19.49
N SER A 734 17.34 45.53 -19.60
CA SER A 734 17.03 46.97 -19.59
C SER A 734 16.12 47.37 -20.77
N ALA A 735 15.40 48.49 -20.62
CA ALA A 735 14.20 48.86 -21.37
C ALA A 735 14.32 49.11 -22.91
N GLU A 736 15.42 48.74 -23.58
CA GLU A 736 15.66 49.11 -24.99
C GLU A 736 15.60 47.96 -26.01
N LYS A 737 15.33 46.70 -25.61
CA LYS A 737 15.15 45.56 -26.55
C LYS A 737 13.82 44.84 -26.38
N GLN A 738 12.71 45.45 -26.80
CA GLN A 738 11.39 44.78 -26.96
C GLN A 738 11.22 44.08 -28.33
N SER A 739 12.32 43.68 -28.99
CA SER A 739 12.28 43.19 -30.38
C SER A 739 12.68 41.72 -30.56
N THR A 740 12.85 40.94 -29.51
CA THR A 740 13.19 39.51 -29.62
C THR A 740 11.99 38.64 -29.27
N GLY A 741 11.66 37.69 -30.17
CA GLY A 741 10.46 36.85 -30.14
C GLY A 741 10.35 35.91 -28.93
N PRO A 742 9.21 35.22 -28.77
CA PRO A 742 8.14 34.99 -29.75
C PRO A 742 6.98 36.01 -29.73
N TRP A 743 6.23 36.07 -30.83
CA TRP A 743 5.08 36.96 -31.03
C TRP A 743 3.80 36.19 -31.37
N LEU A 744 2.64 36.78 -31.08
CA LEU A 744 1.36 36.40 -31.66
C LEU A 744 1.11 37.25 -32.91
N LEU A 745 0.99 36.59 -34.06
CA LEU A 745 0.60 37.18 -35.32
C LEU A 745 -0.93 37.17 -35.44
N PHE A 746 -1.54 38.35 -35.50
CA PHE A 746 -2.97 38.52 -35.76
C PHE A 746 -3.19 38.76 -37.24
N VAL A 747 -4.14 38.06 -37.86
CA VAL A 747 -4.56 38.23 -39.25
C VAL A 747 -6.07 38.45 -39.29
N CYS A 748 -6.50 39.58 -39.84
CA CYS A 748 -7.90 39.95 -39.97
C CYS A 748 -8.46 39.50 -41.31
N GLU A 749 -9.79 39.38 -41.42
CA GLU A 749 -10.45 39.04 -42.67
C GLU A 749 -10.12 40.07 -43.76
N ASN A 750 -10.13 41.37 -43.49
CA ASN A 750 -9.83 42.36 -44.53
C ASN A 750 -8.35 42.40 -45.00
N GLY A 751 -7.53 41.42 -44.64
CA GLY A 751 -6.14 41.34 -45.09
C GLY A 751 -5.24 42.34 -44.35
N TYR A 752 -5.52 42.57 -43.06
CA TYR A 752 -4.62 43.34 -42.20
C TYR A 752 -4.00 42.43 -41.15
N GLY A 753 -2.70 42.61 -40.90
CA GLY A 753 -1.99 41.83 -39.90
C GLY A 753 -1.09 42.66 -39.00
N LYS A 754 -0.82 42.16 -37.79
CA LYS A 754 0.16 42.74 -36.87
C LYS A 754 0.79 41.67 -35.99
N ARG A 755 2.05 41.89 -35.58
CA ARG A 755 2.74 41.06 -34.57
C ARG A 755 2.63 41.70 -33.20
N VAL A 756 2.33 40.93 -32.17
CA VAL A 756 2.28 41.40 -30.79
C VAL A 756 3.13 40.50 -29.91
N PRO A 757 4.07 41.01 -29.09
CA PRO A 757 4.92 40.19 -28.24
C PRO A 757 4.12 39.29 -27.31
N LEU A 758 4.51 38.01 -27.19
CA LEU A 758 3.80 37.05 -26.34
C LEU A 758 3.85 37.47 -24.86
N SER A 759 4.95 38.09 -24.42
CA SER A 759 5.14 38.67 -23.07
C SER A 759 4.08 39.70 -22.69
N SER A 760 3.39 40.29 -23.67
CA SER A 760 2.31 41.24 -23.41
C SER A 760 1.00 40.58 -22.92
N PHE A 761 0.88 39.25 -23.04
CA PHE A 761 -0.28 38.46 -22.60
C PHE A 761 0.07 37.67 -21.33
N LYS A 762 -0.59 38.01 -20.21
CA LYS A 762 -0.41 37.26 -18.96
C LYS A 762 -1.25 35.96 -19.00
N PRO A 763 -0.68 34.81 -18.62
CA PRO A 763 -1.45 33.58 -18.45
C PRO A 763 -2.62 33.78 -17.48
N SER A 764 -3.75 33.16 -17.77
CA SER A 764 -4.98 33.23 -16.98
C SER A 764 -5.69 31.89 -16.94
N ARG A 765 -6.56 31.68 -15.95
CA ARG A 765 -7.42 30.49 -15.90
C ARG A 765 -8.44 30.51 -17.06
N LEU A 766 -8.86 29.31 -17.49
CA LEU A 766 -9.96 29.14 -18.46
C LEU A 766 -11.27 29.80 -17.99
N ASN A 767 -12.25 29.87 -18.90
CA ASN A 767 -13.56 30.49 -18.69
C ASN A 767 -13.48 32.01 -18.40
N ARG A 768 -12.57 32.69 -19.10
CA ARG A 768 -12.47 34.16 -19.12
C ARG A 768 -12.68 34.71 -20.52
N VAL A 769 -13.03 35.98 -20.59
CA VAL A 769 -13.25 36.70 -21.86
C VAL A 769 -11.90 37.00 -22.54
N GLY A 770 -10.80 37.03 -21.80
CA GLY A 770 -9.45 37.31 -22.32
C GLY A 770 -9.05 38.78 -22.26
N LEU A 771 -7.83 39.06 -22.69
CA LEU A 771 -7.26 40.40 -22.86
C LEU A 771 -7.46 40.86 -24.30
N ILE A 772 -7.57 42.17 -24.52
CA ILE A 772 -7.61 42.71 -25.90
C ILE A 772 -6.26 42.42 -26.57
N GLY A 773 -6.27 41.66 -27.67
CA GLY A 773 -5.11 41.42 -28.52
C GLY A 773 -5.06 42.37 -29.72
N SER A 774 -6.22 42.74 -30.25
CA SER A 774 -6.37 43.77 -31.29
C SER A 774 -7.71 44.48 -31.18
N LYS A 775 -7.77 45.73 -31.68
CA LYS A 775 -9.02 46.46 -31.89
C LYS A 775 -9.36 46.45 -33.38
N PHE A 776 -10.59 46.08 -33.73
CA PHE A 776 -11.08 46.05 -35.11
C PHE A 776 -11.98 47.25 -35.40
N ALA A 777 -12.18 47.53 -36.69
CA ALA A 777 -13.28 48.38 -37.16
C ALA A 777 -14.61 47.61 -37.09
N GLU A 778 -15.75 48.30 -37.17
CA GLU A 778 -17.08 47.67 -36.99
C GLU A 778 -17.40 46.55 -38.01
N ASP A 779 -16.75 46.59 -39.18
CA ASP A 779 -16.94 45.62 -40.28
C ASP A 779 -15.79 44.60 -40.43
N ASP A 780 -14.89 44.49 -39.46
CA ASP A 780 -13.72 43.59 -39.56
C ASP A 780 -13.63 42.60 -38.40
N ARG A 781 -13.17 41.40 -38.70
CA ARG A 781 -13.06 40.28 -37.75
C ARG A 781 -11.69 39.65 -37.83
N LEU A 782 -11.29 39.02 -36.75
CA LEU A 782 -10.09 38.20 -36.71
C LEU A 782 -10.34 36.89 -37.47
N ALA A 783 -9.49 36.64 -38.47
CA ALA A 783 -9.51 35.41 -39.24
C ALA A 783 -8.68 34.32 -38.55
N ALA A 784 -7.48 34.66 -38.05
CA ALA A 784 -6.62 33.73 -37.34
C ALA A 784 -5.57 34.44 -36.47
N VAL A 785 -5.12 33.73 -35.44
CA VAL A 785 -3.95 34.05 -34.61
C VAL A 785 -3.03 32.85 -34.57
N PHE A 786 -1.74 33.11 -34.78
CA PHE A 786 -0.68 32.11 -34.71
C PHE A 786 0.47 32.62 -33.88
N VAL A 787 1.20 31.70 -33.26
CA VAL A 787 2.47 32.04 -32.63
C VAL A 787 3.53 32.04 -33.74
N VAL A 788 4.46 33.01 -33.70
CA VAL A 788 5.55 33.17 -34.68
C VAL A 788 6.84 33.60 -33.97
N GLY A 789 7.99 33.39 -34.61
CA GLY A 789 9.30 33.72 -34.07
C GLY A 789 9.97 32.58 -33.33
N TYR A 790 9.79 31.36 -33.81
CA TYR A 790 10.39 30.16 -33.24
C TYR A 790 11.80 29.85 -33.78
N SER A 791 12.12 30.33 -34.98
CA SER A 791 13.48 30.38 -35.52
C SER A 791 13.89 31.84 -35.61
N LEU A 792 14.88 32.24 -34.82
CA LEU A 792 15.50 33.56 -34.87
C LEU A 792 16.80 33.43 -35.69
N ALA A 793 16.98 34.26 -36.71
CA ALA A 793 18.26 34.45 -37.38
C ALA A 793 19.27 35.11 -36.42
N GLU A 794 20.55 35.18 -36.80
CA GLU A 794 21.61 35.83 -36.01
C GLU A 794 21.26 37.29 -35.62
N ASP A 795 20.43 37.95 -36.44
CA ASP A 795 19.92 39.31 -36.25
C ASP A 795 18.72 39.42 -35.28
N GLY A 796 18.21 38.32 -34.74
CA GLY A 796 17.06 38.29 -33.81
C GLY A 796 15.68 38.44 -34.47
N GLU A 797 15.62 38.40 -35.80
CA GLU A 797 14.37 38.38 -36.58
C GLU A 797 14.00 36.97 -37.06
N SER A 798 12.73 36.75 -37.39
CA SER A 798 12.26 35.44 -37.85
C SER A 798 12.18 35.34 -39.37
N ASP A 799 12.81 34.30 -39.92
CA ASP A 799 12.76 33.94 -41.35
C ASP A 799 11.49 33.16 -41.75
N GLU A 800 10.55 33.00 -40.80
CA GLU A 800 9.27 32.35 -41.04
C GLU A 800 8.46 33.07 -42.12
N GLN A 801 7.71 32.30 -42.90
CA GLN A 801 6.82 32.81 -43.94
C GLN A 801 5.37 32.44 -43.64
N VAL A 802 4.50 33.41 -43.81
CA VAL A 802 3.05 33.28 -43.71
C VAL A 802 2.51 33.17 -45.13
N VAL A 803 1.70 32.14 -45.36
CA VAL A 803 0.99 32.00 -46.63
C VAL A 803 -0.49 32.29 -46.38
N LEU A 804 -1.08 33.10 -47.25
CA LEU A 804 -2.47 33.52 -47.16
C LEU A 804 -3.15 33.11 -48.46
N VAL A 805 -4.26 32.37 -48.36
CA VAL A 805 -5.00 31.91 -49.53
C VAL A 805 -6.38 32.55 -49.52
N SER A 806 -6.75 33.23 -50.60
CA SER A 806 -8.11 33.73 -50.77
C SER A 806 -9.05 32.61 -51.22
N GLN A 807 -10.36 32.78 -51.02
CA GLN A 807 -11.35 31.88 -51.63
C GLN A 807 -11.31 31.87 -53.16
N THR A 808 -10.77 32.93 -53.77
CA THR A 808 -10.53 33.00 -55.23
C THR A 808 -9.26 32.24 -55.67
N GLY A 809 -8.55 31.58 -54.74
CA GLY A 809 -7.35 30.79 -55.02
C GLY A 809 -6.06 31.58 -55.13
N THR A 810 -6.06 32.88 -54.77
CA THR A 810 -4.86 33.71 -54.76
C THR A 810 -3.99 33.37 -53.56
N VAL A 811 -2.74 32.96 -53.79
CA VAL A 811 -1.79 32.57 -52.75
C VAL A 811 -0.74 33.67 -52.58
N ASN A 812 -0.71 34.30 -51.41
CA ASN A 812 0.30 35.31 -51.05
C ASN A 812 1.26 34.75 -50.01
N ARG A 813 2.56 34.81 -50.26
CA ARG A 813 3.61 34.43 -49.30
C ARG A 813 4.31 35.68 -48.78
N ILE A 814 4.41 35.83 -47.47
CA ILE A 814 4.88 37.05 -46.82
C ILE A 814 5.81 36.65 -45.68
N LYS A 815 6.97 37.28 -45.55
CA LYS A 815 7.86 36.98 -44.42
C LYS A 815 7.29 37.59 -43.15
N VAL A 816 7.39 36.87 -42.04
CA VAL A 816 6.91 37.32 -40.72
C VAL A 816 7.57 38.64 -40.32
N ARG A 817 8.86 38.83 -40.65
CA ARG A 817 9.60 40.08 -40.39
C ARG A 817 9.01 41.30 -41.09
N ASP A 818 8.37 41.13 -42.24
CA ASP A 818 7.78 42.24 -43.03
C ASP A 818 6.50 42.79 -42.38
N ILE A 819 5.96 42.09 -41.37
CA ILE A 819 4.76 42.50 -40.63
C ILE A 819 5.16 43.32 -39.41
N SER A 820 4.61 44.52 -39.23
CA SER A 820 4.99 45.41 -38.12
C SER A 820 4.67 44.82 -36.73
N ILE A 821 5.59 45.00 -35.77
CA ILE A 821 5.37 44.72 -34.34
C ILE A 821 4.62 45.91 -33.73
N GLN A 822 3.49 45.64 -33.07
CA GLN A 822 2.60 46.66 -32.52
C GLN A 822 2.10 46.29 -31.12
N SER A 823 1.63 47.29 -30.39
CA SER A 823 1.03 47.07 -29.08
C SER A 823 -0.34 46.37 -29.18
N ARG A 824 -0.73 45.68 -28.11
CA ARG A 824 -2.03 44.99 -28.00
C ARG A 824 -3.23 45.88 -28.33
N ARG A 825 -3.22 47.13 -27.86
CA ARG A 825 -4.35 48.06 -28.02
C ARG A 825 -4.34 48.84 -29.33
N ALA A 826 -3.25 48.75 -30.10
CA ALA A 826 -3.19 49.36 -31.42
C ALA A 826 -4.23 48.70 -32.33
N ARG A 827 -4.97 49.52 -33.09
CA ARG A 827 -5.60 49.05 -34.32
C ARG A 827 -4.48 48.71 -35.30
N TYR A 828 -4.71 47.74 -36.17
CA TYR A 828 -3.77 47.47 -37.25
C TYR A 828 -3.63 48.75 -38.08
N TYR A 829 -2.40 49.24 -38.22
CA TYR A 829 -2.07 50.32 -39.13
C TYR A 829 -0.84 49.85 -39.92
N LEU A 830 -0.89 50.02 -41.25
CA LEU A 830 0.19 49.69 -42.18
C LEU A 830 0.55 48.21 -42.29
N TYR A 831 -0.23 47.48 -43.10
CA TYR A 831 0.21 46.87 -44.35
C TYR A 831 -1.07 46.33 -44.99
N SER A 832 -1.48 46.90 -46.13
CA SER A 832 -2.51 46.25 -46.94
C SER A 832 -1.87 44.99 -47.48
N LEU A 833 -2.23 43.83 -46.92
CA LEU A 833 -2.15 42.61 -47.71
C LEU A 833 -3.02 42.89 -48.96
N PRO A 834 -2.69 42.37 -50.16
CA PRO A 834 -3.42 42.70 -51.39
C PRO A 834 -4.92 42.63 -51.14
N LYS A 835 -5.74 43.58 -51.65
CA LYS A 835 -7.19 43.64 -51.37
C LYS A 835 -7.81 42.25 -51.55
N LEU A 836 -8.02 41.62 -50.41
CA LEU A 836 -8.40 40.26 -50.21
C LEU A 836 -9.93 40.40 -50.04
N GLY A 837 -10.72 39.83 -50.96
CA GLY A 837 -12.19 39.97 -50.96
C GLY A 837 -12.86 39.13 -49.88
N LYS A 838 -13.97 39.62 -49.30
CA LYS A 838 -14.69 39.04 -48.15
C LYS A 838 -14.72 37.51 -48.18
N SER A 839 -14.03 36.89 -47.21
CA SER A 839 -13.89 35.46 -46.90
C SER A 839 -12.62 34.76 -47.44
N PHE A 840 -11.82 34.17 -46.53
CA PHE A 840 -10.46 33.62 -46.79
C PHE A 840 -10.28 32.21 -46.25
N LEU A 841 -9.28 31.52 -46.79
CA LEU A 841 -8.68 30.33 -46.23
C LEU A 841 -7.22 30.67 -45.89
N VAL A 842 -6.93 31.10 -44.65
CA VAL A 842 -5.55 31.40 -44.25
C VAL A 842 -4.81 30.07 -44.05
N VAL A 843 -4.02 29.65 -45.04
CA VAL A 843 -3.18 28.44 -44.98
C VAL A 843 -1.74 28.87 -44.74
N ILE A 844 -1.30 28.89 -43.48
CA ILE A 844 0.12 29.07 -43.20
C ILE A 844 0.86 27.78 -43.57
N LEU A 845 1.67 27.87 -44.63
CA LEU A 845 2.71 26.89 -44.93
C LEU A 845 3.85 27.10 -43.94
N TYR A 846 3.73 26.46 -42.78
CA TYR A 846 4.84 26.37 -41.85
C TYR A 846 5.76 25.22 -42.29
N VAL A 847 6.97 25.57 -42.75
CA VAL A 847 8.07 24.61 -42.89
C VAL A 847 8.60 24.30 -41.48
N ARG A 848 7.83 23.58 -40.65
CA ARG A 848 8.34 22.98 -39.41
C ARG A 848 8.04 21.50 -39.29
N HIS A 849 6.83 21.06 -39.64
CA HIS A 849 6.48 19.66 -39.41
C HIS A 849 7.01 18.67 -40.45
N LEU A 850 7.66 19.13 -41.51
CA LEU A 850 8.31 18.25 -42.49
C LEU A 850 9.80 17.99 -42.22
N LYS A 851 10.43 18.68 -41.26
CA LYS A 851 11.87 18.51 -41.01
C LYS A 851 12.24 17.58 -39.85
N ILE A 852 11.30 17.16 -38.99
CA ILE A 852 11.69 16.35 -37.82
C ILE A 852 11.02 14.97 -37.72
N PHE A 853 9.87 14.66 -38.34
CA PHE A 853 9.36 13.26 -38.28
C PHE A 853 8.61 12.71 -39.51
N PHE A 854 8.69 13.36 -40.67
CA PHE A 854 8.16 12.77 -41.91
C PHE A 854 9.15 12.87 -43.07
N ARG A 855 9.66 11.71 -43.50
CA ARG A 855 10.24 11.50 -44.85
C ARG A 855 9.17 11.57 -45.97
N GLY A 856 8.08 12.34 -45.78
CA GLY A 856 7.00 12.45 -46.77
C GLY A 856 6.12 13.70 -46.66
N VAL A 857 5.78 14.23 -47.83
CA VAL A 857 4.86 15.32 -48.15
C VAL A 857 3.41 14.82 -48.08
N ILE A 858 2.55 15.45 -47.27
CA ILE A 858 1.10 15.22 -47.32
C ILE A 858 0.51 16.10 -48.44
N LEU A 859 0.03 15.46 -49.50
CA LEU A 859 -0.69 16.08 -50.61
C LEU A 859 -2.20 16.06 -50.30
N MET A 860 -2.75 17.24 -50.01
CA MET A 860 -4.17 17.45 -49.74
C MET A 860 -4.87 17.92 -51.02
N ARG A 861 -5.98 17.25 -51.38
CA ARG A 861 -6.88 17.71 -52.44
C ARG A 861 -7.96 18.59 -51.81
N LEU A 862 -7.96 19.86 -52.16
CA LEU A 862 -8.95 20.83 -51.69
C LEU A 862 -10.06 20.96 -52.76
N ASP A 863 -11.32 21.06 -52.34
CA ASP A 863 -12.42 21.47 -53.22
C ASP A 863 -12.48 22.99 -53.38
N HIS A 864 -13.34 23.49 -54.28
CA HIS A 864 -13.47 24.93 -54.59
C HIS A 864 -13.88 25.80 -53.39
N ALA A 865 -14.30 25.18 -52.28
CA ALA A 865 -14.60 25.85 -51.02
C ALA A 865 -13.44 25.78 -49.99
N GLY A 866 -12.29 25.20 -50.36
CA GLY A 866 -11.13 25.05 -49.49
C GLY A 866 -11.24 23.91 -48.47
N LYS A 867 -12.15 22.95 -48.65
CA LYS A 867 -12.30 21.78 -47.78
C LYS A 867 -11.45 20.61 -48.29
N ILE A 868 -10.88 19.85 -47.35
CA ILE A 868 -10.00 18.71 -47.66
C ILE A 868 -10.87 17.53 -48.12
N GLN A 869 -10.88 17.25 -49.43
CA GLN A 869 -11.56 16.07 -50.00
C GLN A 869 -10.78 14.78 -49.78
N SER A 870 -9.45 14.85 -49.79
CA SER A 870 -8.58 13.70 -49.54
C SER A 870 -7.18 14.15 -49.15
N ALA A 871 -6.55 13.51 -48.17
CA ALA A 871 -5.14 13.68 -47.84
C ALA A 871 -4.37 12.38 -48.18
N SER A 872 -3.24 12.53 -48.87
CA SER A 872 -2.38 11.43 -49.34
C SER A 872 -0.94 11.72 -48.95
N LEU A 873 -0.24 10.76 -48.34
CA LEU A 873 1.15 10.92 -47.88
C LEU A 873 2.11 10.41 -48.97
N ILE A 874 3.05 11.23 -49.43
CA ILE A 874 4.00 10.93 -50.53
C ILE A 874 5.43 11.17 -50.04
N SER A 875 6.34 10.20 -50.19
CA SER A 875 7.74 10.43 -49.82
C SER A 875 8.47 11.41 -50.75
N ALA A 876 9.28 12.30 -50.19
CA ALA A 876 10.30 13.06 -50.94
C ALA A 876 11.60 12.26 -50.91
N ALA A 877 12.08 11.83 -52.08
CA ALA A 877 13.40 11.21 -52.23
C ALA A 877 14.51 12.27 -52.15
N ASP A 878 15.61 11.87 -51.52
CA ASP A 878 16.94 12.47 -51.34
C ASP A 878 17.20 13.81 -52.06
N VAL A 879 17.51 14.84 -51.26
CA VAL A 879 18.24 16.02 -51.72
C VAL A 879 19.68 15.81 -51.28
N GLU A 880 20.57 15.70 -52.27
CA GLU A 880 22.02 15.63 -52.12
C GLU A 880 22.53 16.76 -51.22
N GLU A 881 23.39 16.42 -50.26
CA GLU A 881 24.14 17.38 -49.46
C GLU A 881 25.13 18.12 -50.36
N GLU A 882 24.80 19.35 -50.77
CA GLU A 882 25.81 20.33 -51.16
C GLU A 882 26.43 20.88 -49.87
N GLY A 883 27.70 20.56 -49.67
CA GLY A 883 28.45 20.90 -48.47
C GLY A 883 28.93 22.35 -48.43
N GLU A 884 29.24 22.79 -47.21
CA GLU A 884 30.41 23.60 -46.92
C GLU A 884 30.73 23.57 -45.41
N GLY A 885 31.87 22.97 -45.07
CA GLY A 885 32.83 23.54 -44.11
C GLY A 885 32.60 23.41 -42.61
N VAL A 886 32.94 22.25 -42.02
CA VAL A 886 33.67 22.21 -40.73
C VAL A 886 34.77 21.14 -40.80
N GLN A 887 35.94 21.52 -41.33
CA GLN A 887 37.22 21.00 -40.83
C GLN A 887 37.44 21.70 -39.48
N SER A 888 37.81 21.08 -38.36
CA SER A 888 38.75 19.98 -38.15
C SER A 888 38.60 19.45 -36.71
N LEU A 889 38.60 18.13 -36.54
CA LEU A 889 39.45 17.40 -35.58
C LEU A 889 39.22 15.89 -35.76
N GLU A 890 40.06 15.35 -36.63
CA GLU A 890 40.31 13.93 -36.84
C GLU A 890 40.91 13.26 -35.59
N GLU A 891 40.61 11.96 -35.49
CA GLU A 891 41.46 10.87 -34.96
C GLU A 891 41.73 10.74 -33.45
N ALA A 892 40.83 10.02 -32.77
CA ALA A 892 41.11 8.97 -31.78
C ALA A 892 39.75 8.41 -31.29
N THR A 893 39.42 7.12 -31.26
CA THR A 893 40.17 5.87 -31.33
C THR A 893 39.14 4.74 -31.45
N ALA A 894 39.39 3.80 -32.35
CA ALA A 894 38.87 2.44 -32.22
C ALA A 894 39.50 1.78 -30.99
N SER A 895 38.70 1.42 -29.98
CA SER A 895 38.83 0.28 -29.06
C SER A 895 38.03 0.55 -27.78
N LEU A 896 36.79 0.05 -27.73
CA LEU A 896 36.09 -0.55 -26.57
C LEU A 896 34.63 -0.85 -26.94
#